data_AF-H9GFH5-F1
#
_entry.id   AF-H9GFH5-F1
#
_cell.length_a   1.000
_cell.length_b   1.000
_cell.length_c   1.000
_cell.angle_alpha   90.00
_cell.angle_beta   90.00
_cell.angle_gamma   90.00
#
_symmetry.space_group_name_H-M   'P 1'
#
loop_
_entity.id
_entity.type
_entity.pdbx_description
1 polymer ?
#
loop_
_entity_poly.entity_id
_entity_poly.type
_entity_poly.pdbx_seq_one_letter_code
_entity_poly.pdbx_strand_id
1 'polypeptide(L)'
;MCFCSSTLTLIIISLNTVFSSPPPQALSLECTKYNVKTCQECIRSSPGCAWCKKLNFTKVGEPDSIRCDTKQQLQQKGCEGNIVFPESVANPQNSGASRANRNLSPELVDARLRKDFTASFNVTFRRGEDYEIDLYYLMDLSYSMDDDLTSVKKLGGELFDALRLLTKNARVGFGAFVDKTVLPFVNTHPEKLQNPCPVKGVKCQPPFAFRHVLSLTDDVQRFHKEVGKQSISGNLDVPEGGLDAMMQVAVCGSKIGWKNYTRLLVYATDAGFHFAGDGKLGAILTPYDGKCHLEENMYKKSNEYDYPSVGQLVQKLKENNIQPIFAVTSDVVETYKKLSEMIPKSAVGELRANSDNIIQLIRDAYNNLSSKIILDHSPLPSSVKVTFDSFCTNKINTKDQPRGECDNVMKNDEVIFQVKITATECIDNLNFTIQALGFSDSSRCHCPYTQSVQLGHGKIDCGICRCDSGFTGKNCDCKTGGKSSKELEKSCRKDNASVICSGLGDCVCGQCVCHTSDIPKKEIYGPFCECDNVNCELHNGKLCGGEERGRCDCGKCKCSTGFDGSACQCISSTEGCSLNRDSNVCSLRGECQCNTCNCDPGYQPPFCKDCPGCPSPCPKYISCVECKAFGGGPFQKNCTQQCQNIIVKDVVAPKSKQCKEKDSQNCWISYTMSQMDGRDRYAVTVDPKKECPEPPNVAAIVGGTIAGVALIGLLLLLLWRLLTELFDRREYHRFEKEKSKAKWNDVRMLCFMGHLVVGEKASLFFKEGRPPRNSRYCTMYFRERNWRNPL
;
A
#
# COMPACT_ATOMS: atom_id res chain seq x y z
N MET A 1 -8.22 33.27 -62.37
CA MET A 1 -8.58 34.69 -62.57
C MET A 1 -9.94 34.92 -61.95
N CYS A 2 -10.10 35.94 -61.11
CA CYS A 2 -11.40 36.36 -60.58
C CYS A 2 -12.04 37.38 -61.52
N PHE A 3 -13.37 37.35 -61.70
CA PHE A 3 -14.21 38.55 -61.80
C PHE A 3 -15.69 38.21 -61.54
N CYS A 4 -16.41 39.17 -60.94
CA CYS A 4 -17.82 39.19 -60.52
C CYS A 4 -18.84 38.85 -61.64
N SER A 5 -20.16 38.65 -61.42
CA SER A 5 -21.03 39.30 -60.41
C SER A 5 -22.41 38.64 -60.23
N SER A 6 -23.13 39.06 -59.16
CA SER A 6 -24.61 39.07 -58.99
C SER A 6 -25.24 37.76 -58.44
N THR A 7 -26.26 37.77 -57.57
CA THR A 7 -27.26 38.79 -57.17
C THR A 7 -27.70 38.72 -55.68
N LEU A 8 -28.41 39.77 -55.25
CA LEU A 8 -29.49 39.82 -54.25
C LEU A 8 -29.20 39.86 -52.74
N THR A 9 -29.35 41.07 -52.19
CA THR A 9 -29.57 41.38 -50.78
C THR A 9 -30.92 40.84 -50.28
N LEU A 10 -30.97 40.26 -49.09
CA LEU A 10 -32.24 40.01 -48.38
C LEU A 10 -32.08 40.30 -46.88
N ILE A 11 -32.98 41.12 -46.35
CA ILE A 11 -32.94 41.69 -45.01
C ILE A 11 -33.40 40.64 -43.99
N ILE A 12 -32.56 40.32 -42.99
CA ILE A 12 -32.95 39.51 -41.85
C ILE A 12 -33.13 40.42 -40.63
N ILE A 13 -34.36 40.47 -40.13
CA ILE A 13 -34.75 41.18 -38.92
C ILE A 13 -34.24 40.39 -37.71
N SER A 14 -33.38 41.01 -36.90
CA SER A 14 -32.82 40.41 -35.69
C SER A 14 -33.82 40.43 -34.53
N LEU A 15 -34.49 39.29 -34.30
CA LEU A 15 -35.22 39.02 -33.06
C LEU A 15 -34.23 38.72 -31.93
N ASN A 16 -34.08 39.67 -30.99
CA ASN A 16 -33.31 39.48 -29.77
C ASN A 16 -34.00 38.46 -28.85
N THR A 17 -33.58 37.19 -28.90
CA THR A 17 -33.83 36.21 -27.84
C THR A 17 -32.67 36.23 -26.86
N VAL A 18 -32.88 36.87 -25.70
CA VAL A 18 -31.94 36.83 -24.58
C VAL A 18 -31.95 35.41 -24.00
N PHE A 19 -31.00 34.58 -24.43
CA PHE A 19 -30.64 33.37 -23.68
C PHE A 19 -29.91 33.78 -22.41
N SER A 20 -30.67 34.11 -21.37
CA SER A 20 -30.14 34.12 -20.00
C SER A 20 -29.70 32.69 -19.66
N SER A 21 -28.40 32.46 -19.57
CA SER A 21 -27.87 31.25 -18.96
C SER A 21 -28.49 31.11 -17.55
N PRO A 22 -29.03 29.94 -17.19
CA PRO A 22 -29.47 29.73 -15.82
C PRO A 22 -28.26 29.88 -14.89
N PRO A 23 -28.43 30.48 -13.69
CA PRO A 23 -27.35 30.50 -12.70
C PRO A 23 -26.94 29.06 -12.38
N PRO A 24 -25.66 28.82 -12.02
CA PRO A 24 -25.22 27.47 -11.64
C PRO A 24 -26.13 26.94 -10.55
N GLN A 25 -26.76 25.79 -10.81
CA GLN A 25 -27.68 25.17 -9.85
C GLN A 25 -26.91 24.91 -8.55
N ALA A 26 -27.26 25.65 -7.50
CA ALA A 26 -26.86 25.28 -6.16
C ALA A 26 -27.37 23.86 -5.91
N LEU A 27 -26.48 22.96 -5.49
CA LEU A 27 -26.87 21.62 -5.06
C LEU A 27 -28.04 21.77 -4.08
N SER A 28 -29.21 21.23 -4.42
CA SER A 28 -30.34 21.19 -3.51
C SER A 28 -29.95 20.27 -2.36
N LEU A 29 -29.52 20.84 -1.23
CA LEU A 29 -29.07 20.03 -0.10
C LEU A 29 -30.24 19.19 0.41
N GLU A 30 -30.20 17.89 0.13
CA GLU A 30 -31.24 16.96 0.56
C GLU A 30 -31.16 16.69 2.06
N CYS A 31 -32.29 16.81 2.76
CA CYS A 31 -32.40 16.37 4.15
C CYS A 31 -32.84 14.90 4.19
N THR A 32 -31.87 13.99 4.20
CA THR A 32 -32.10 12.57 4.49
C THR A 32 -32.45 12.41 5.97
N LYS A 33 -33.69 12.01 6.25
CA LYS A 33 -34.25 11.89 7.61
C LYS A 33 -34.18 10.44 8.05
N TYR A 34 -33.48 10.17 9.15
CA TYR A 34 -33.46 8.84 9.77
C TYR A 34 -33.85 8.93 11.25
N ASN A 35 -35.08 8.51 11.58
CA ASN A 35 -35.63 8.46 12.95
C ASN A 35 -35.37 9.72 13.81
N VAL A 36 -35.48 10.90 13.20
CA VAL A 36 -35.22 12.19 13.84
C VAL A 36 -36.35 12.56 14.81
N LYS A 37 -36.09 12.53 16.11
CA LYS A 37 -37.06 12.90 17.16
C LYS A 37 -36.76 14.28 17.75
N THR A 38 -35.50 14.70 17.73
CA THR A 38 -34.98 15.95 18.32
C THR A 38 -34.35 16.89 17.28
N CYS A 39 -34.21 18.17 17.66
CA CYS A 39 -33.43 19.14 16.87
C CYS A 39 -31.97 18.67 16.64
N GLN A 40 -31.40 17.95 17.60
CA GLN A 40 -30.03 17.43 17.53
C GLN A 40 -29.85 16.40 16.42
N GLU A 41 -30.70 15.37 16.43
CA GLU A 41 -30.68 14.31 15.43
C GLU A 41 -30.93 14.90 14.05
N CYS A 42 -31.80 15.92 13.94
CA CYS A 42 -32.05 16.64 12.69
C CYS A 42 -30.78 17.27 12.12
N ILE A 43 -30.13 18.14 12.91
CA ILE A 43 -28.96 18.90 12.47
C ILE A 43 -27.75 17.99 12.19
N ARG A 44 -27.69 16.80 12.83
CA ARG A 44 -26.68 15.75 12.61
C ARG A 44 -26.97 14.79 11.46
N SER A 45 -28.21 14.67 10.99
CA SER A 45 -28.60 13.65 9.99
C SER A 45 -28.01 13.92 8.61
N SER A 46 -28.13 15.16 8.12
CA SER A 46 -27.57 15.61 6.85
C SER A 46 -27.29 17.12 6.90
N PRO A 47 -26.30 17.60 6.13
CA PRO A 47 -26.13 19.03 5.86
C PRO A 47 -27.43 19.75 5.48
N GLY A 48 -28.26 19.15 4.63
CA GLY A 48 -29.50 19.78 4.16
C GLY A 48 -30.56 20.01 5.23
N CYS A 49 -30.44 19.37 6.39
CA CYS A 49 -31.47 19.41 7.42
C CYS A 49 -31.48 20.70 8.25
N ALA A 50 -32.67 21.23 8.43
CA ALA A 50 -33.05 22.35 9.28
C ALA A 50 -34.21 21.90 10.20
N TRP A 51 -34.39 22.56 11.33
CA TRP A 51 -35.40 22.18 12.33
C TRP A 51 -36.44 23.27 12.60
N CYS A 52 -37.71 22.90 12.65
CA CYS A 52 -38.82 23.80 12.99
C CYS A 52 -39.14 23.81 14.49
N LYS A 53 -38.84 24.93 15.17
CA LYS A 53 -39.20 25.17 16.59
C LYS A 53 -40.61 25.76 16.80
N LYS A 54 -41.42 25.94 15.75
CA LYS A 54 -42.77 26.51 15.84
C LYS A 54 -43.69 25.57 16.62
N LEU A 55 -44.37 26.07 17.66
CA LEU A 55 -45.37 25.32 18.41
C LEU A 55 -46.56 24.96 17.50
N ASN A 56 -47.20 23.81 17.75
CA ASN A 56 -48.35 23.29 16.97
C ASN A 56 -48.12 23.19 15.44
N PHE A 57 -46.88 22.97 15.00
CA PHE A 57 -46.51 22.78 13.59
C PHE A 57 -46.91 21.41 13.02
N THR A 58 -46.86 20.35 13.83
CA THR A 58 -47.28 18.99 13.48
C THR A 58 -48.76 18.79 13.76
N LYS A 59 -49.50 18.17 12.83
CA LYS A 59 -50.91 17.81 13.04
C LYS A 59 -51.03 16.56 13.93
N VAL A 60 -52.25 16.29 14.41
CA VAL A 60 -52.55 15.06 15.17
C VAL A 60 -52.28 13.84 14.27
N GLY A 61 -51.39 12.94 14.71
CA GLY A 61 -50.98 11.75 13.97
C GLY A 61 -49.79 11.95 13.01
N GLU A 62 -49.34 13.19 12.78
CA GLU A 62 -48.14 13.44 11.97
C GLU A 62 -46.86 13.13 12.77
N PRO A 63 -45.89 12.37 12.22
CA PRO A 63 -44.68 12.03 12.94
C PRO A 63 -43.82 13.27 13.17
N ASP A 64 -43.20 13.27 14.35
CA ASP A 64 -42.54 14.46 14.87
C ASP A 64 -41.22 14.78 14.12
N SER A 65 -40.79 13.87 13.24
CA SER A 65 -39.74 14.04 12.23
C SER A 65 -40.06 15.06 11.13
N ILE A 66 -41.34 15.43 10.91
CA ILE A 66 -41.75 16.44 9.92
C ILE A 66 -41.18 17.83 10.25
N ARG A 67 -40.83 18.08 11.52
CA ARG A 67 -40.10 19.28 11.95
C ARG A 67 -38.66 19.33 11.43
N CYS A 68 -38.11 18.20 11.00
CA CYS A 68 -36.82 18.13 10.33
C CYS A 68 -37.02 18.10 8.82
N ASP A 69 -36.58 19.15 8.13
CA ASP A 69 -36.65 19.21 6.68
C ASP A 69 -35.63 20.18 6.10
N THR A 70 -35.57 20.30 4.78
CA THR A 70 -34.80 21.41 4.18
C THR A 70 -35.41 22.76 4.58
N LYS A 71 -34.56 23.79 4.69
CA LYS A 71 -34.96 25.18 5.03
C LYS A 71 -36.15 25.65 4.16
N GLN A 72 -36.12 25.30 2.87
CA GLN A 72 -37.18 25.60 1.89
C GLN A 72 -38.49 24.84 2.17
N GLN A 73 -38.44 23.52 2.44
CA GLN A 73 -39.66 22.75 2.74
C GLN A 73 -40.29 23.16 4.07
N LEU A 74 -39.50 23.53 5.08
CA LEU A 74 -40.02 24.09 6.34
C LEU A 74 -40.71 25.45 6.13
N GLN A 75 -40.18 26.30 5.26
CA GLN A 75 -40.83 27.56 4.89
C GLN A 75 -42.18 27.29 4.18
N GLN A 76 -42.20 26.41 3.19
CA GLN A 76 -43.43 26.01 2.48
C GLN A 76 -44.50 25.40 3.41
N LYS A 77 -44.08 24.67 4.44
CA LYS A 77 -44.97 24.12 5.49
C LYS A 77 -45.38 25.18 6.55
N GLY A 78 -44.99 26.44 6.39
CA GLY A 78 -45.41 27.55 7.26
C GLY A 78 -44.58 27.72 8.54
N CYS A 79 -43.32 27.26 8.59
CA CYS A 79 -42.41 27.46 9.72
C CYS A 79 -41.60 28.77 9.63
N GLU A 80 -42.24 29.90 9.36
CA GLU A 80 -41.55 31.18 9.26
C GLU A 80 -41.01 31.67 10.62
N GLY A 81 -39.86 32.35 10.61
CA GLY A 81 -39.16 32.89 11.80
C GLY A 81 -38.65 31.85 12.81
N ASN A 82 -38.96 30.57 12.62
CA ASN A 82 -38.80 29.51 13.62
C ASN A 82 -37.97 28.32 13.09
N ILE A 83 -37.07 28.58 12.13
CA ILE A 83 -36.16 27.57 11.60
C ILE A 83 -34.81 27.70 12.31
N VAL A 84 -34.38 26.61 12.92
CA VAL A 84 -33.02 26.40 13.44
C VAL A 84 -32.21 25.73 12.34
N PHE A 85 -31.27 26.47 11.77
CA PHE A 85 -30.33 25.98 10.78
C PHE A 85 -28.97 26.62 11.06
N PRO A 86 -28.09 25.96 11.85
CA PRO A 86 -26.74 26.45 12.07
C PRO A 86 -25.98 26.37 10.75
N GLU A 87 -25.34 27.46 10.35
CA GLU A 87 -24.50 27.56 9.15
C GLU A 87 -23.02 27.59 9.58
N SER A 88 -22.13 26.99 8.79
CA SER A 88 -20.68 27.12 9.00
C SER A 88 -20.24 28.53 8.61
N VAL A 89 -19.62 29.27 9.53
CA VAL A 89 -19.22 30.67 9.32
C VAL A 89 -17.76 30.86 9.75
N ALA A 90 -16.95 31.45 8.88
CA ALA A 90 -15.60 31.92 9.20
C ALA A 90 -15.58 33.45 9.21
N ASN A 91 -15.31 34.04 10.38
CA ASN A 91 -15.25 35.49 10.58
C ASN A 91 -13.78 35.95 10.62
N PRO A 92 -13.26 36.57 9.53
CA PRO A 92 -11.91 37.10 9.54
C PRO A 92 -11.84 38.38 10.38
N GLN A 93 -11.01 38.38 11.42
CA GLN A 93 -10.69 39.56 12.22
C GLN A 93 -9.47 40.28 11.62
N ASN A 94 -9.69 41.49 11.11
CA ASN A 94 -8.62 42.38 10.70
C ASN A 94 -8.28 43.34 11.83
N SER A 95 -7.16 43.11 12.51
CA SER A 95 -6.50 44.11 13.35
C SER A 95 -6.24 45.38 12.53
N GLY A 96 -6.62 46.55 13.05
CA GLY A 96 -6.38 47.85 12.40
C GLY A 96 -4.92 48.29 12.34
N ALA A 97 -3.97 47.37 12.47
CA ALA A 97 -2.54 47.62 12.28
C ALA A 97 -2.25 47.87 10.79
N SER A 98 -1.26 48.72 10.50
CA SER A 98 -0.96 49.12 9.12
C SER A 98 -0.62 47.92 8.24
N ARG A 99 -1.41 47.71 7.17
CA ARG A 99 -1.20 46.68 6.12
C ARG A 99 0.15 46.77 5.41
N ALA A 100 0.92 47.84 5.62
CA ALA A 100 2.15 48.12 4.87
C ALA A 100 3.25 47.07 5.05
N ASN A 101 3.35 46.44 6.24
CA ASN A 101 4.52 45.63 6.63
C ASN A 101 4.21 44.13 6.83
N ARG A 102 3.07 43.62 6.33
CA ARG A 102 2.73 42.19 6.47
C ARG A 102 2.31 41.57 5.14
N ASN A 103 2.70 40.32 4.96
CA ASN A 103 2.53 39.55 3.75
C ASN A 103 1.26 38.72 3.75
N LEU A 104 0.71 38.35 4.91
CA LEU A 104 -0.50 37.51 5.03
C LEU A 104 -1.62 38.23 5.79
N SER A 105 -2.85 38.15 5.29
CA SER A 105 -4.07 38.72 5.90
C SER A 105 -5.27 37.82 5.64
N PRO A 106 -6.23 37.61 6.57
CA PRO A 106 -6.31 38.17 7.94
C PRO A 106 -5.35 37.49 8.93
N GLU A 107 -5.10 38.14 10.07
CA GLU A 107 -4.25 37.59 11.16
C GLU A 107 -4.95 36.53 12.01
N LEU A 108 -6.26 36.71 12.26
CA LEU A 108 -7.09 35.85 13.09
C LEU A 108 -8.40 35.55 12.37
N VAL A 109 -8.86 34.30 12.43
CA VAL A 109 -10.14 33.86 11.85
C VAL A 109 -10.90 33.04 12.88
N ASP A 110 -12.07 33.52 13.28
CA ASP A 110 -12.98 32.77 14.16
C ASP A 110 -13.92 31.93 13.31
N ALA A 111 -13.70 30.61 13.28
CA ALA A 111 -14.50 29.66 12.50
C ALA A 111 -15.47 28.88 13.40
N ARG A 112 -16.77 29.05 13.16
CA ARG A 112 -17.82 28.21 13.75
C ARG A 112 -18.20 27.15 12.71
N LEU A 113 -17.85 25.89 13.00
CA LEU A 113 -18.03 24.78 12.09
C LEU A 113 -19.27 23.96 12.47
N ARG A 114 -20.14 23.70 11.51
CA ARG A 114 -21.15 22.63 11.59
C ARG A 114 -20.58 21.36 10.95
N LYS A 115 -20.93 20.21 11.53
CA LYS A 115 -20.62 18.89 10.97
C LYS A 115 -21.03 18.81 9.49
N ASP A 116 -20.12 18.32 8.66
CA ASP A 116 -20.24 18.12 7.22
C ASP A 116 -20.52 19.40 6.39
N PHE A 117 -20.34 20.58 6.99
CA PHE A 117 -20.41 21.88 6.30
C PHE A 117 -19.06 22.59 6.26
N THR A 118 -18.71 23.07 5.07
CA THR A 118 -17.53 23.90 4.84
C THR A 118 -17.76 25.35 5.28
N ALA A 119 -16.93 25.85 6.19
CA ALA A 119 -16.72 27.29 6.35
C ALA A 119 -15.65 27.75 5.36
N SER A 120 -15.88 28.85 4.66
CA SER A 120 -14.92 29.39 3.68
C SER A 120 -14.54 30.83 4.01
N PHE A 121 -13.26 31.16 3.87
CA PHE A 121 -12.73 32.52 3.97
C PHE A 121 -11.55 32.71 3.03
N ASN A 122 -11.26 33.97 2.69
CA ASN A 122 -10.13 34.29 1.82
C ASN A 122 -8.92 34.72 2.66
N VAL A 123 -7.75 34.17 2.32
CA VAL A 123 -6.44 34.60 2.79
C VAL A 123 -5.75 35.28 1.62
N THR A 124 -5.40 36.56 1.81
CA THR A 124 -4.63 37.36 0.86
C THR A 124 -3.15 37.25 1.21
N PHE A 125 -2.31 36.93 0.23
CA PHE A 125 -0.86 37.05 0.33
C PHE A 125 -0.35 38.15 -0.62
N ARG A 126 0.46 39.08 -0.10
CA ARG A 126 1.14 40.11 -0.90
C ARG A 126 2.65 40.02 -0.75
N ARG A 127 3.39 39.95 -1.86
CA ARG A 127 4.85 39.89 -1.85
C ARG A 127 5.46 41.28 -1.64
N GLY A 128 6.21 41.46 -0.54
CA GLY A 128 6.88 42.73 -0.20
C GLY A 128 8.18 42.99 -0.97
N GLU A 129 8.74 44.20 -0.82
CA GLU A 129 9.96 44.62 -1.52
C GLU A 129 11.27 44.27 -0.78
N ASP A 130 11.32 44.53 0.53
CA ASP A 130 12.50 44.34 1.39
C ASP A 130 12.28 43.16 2.37
N TYR A 131 12.71 41.95 1.98
CA TYR A 131 12.73 40.79 2.89
C TYR A 131 14.09 40.67 3.57
N GLU A 132 14.13 40.65 4.90
CA GLU A 132 15.37 40.35 5.63
C GLU A 132 15.75 38.86 5.41
N ILE A 133 17.01 38.59 5.05
CA ILE A 133 17.49 37.24 4.70
C ILE A 133 18.55 36.77 5.69
N ASP A 134 18.33 35.58 6.24
CA ASP A 134 19.38 34.78 6.86
C ASP A 134 19.84 33.73 5.86
N LEU A 135 21.11 33.76 5.44
CA LEU A 135 21.73 32.72 4.60
C LEU A 135 22.76 31.96 5.41
N TYR A 136 22.53 30.66 5.60
CA TYR A 136 23.51 29.76 6.19
C TYR A 136 24.15 28.91 5.09
N TYR A 137 25.47 29.04 4.92
CA TYR A 137 26.24 28.27 3.95
C TYR A 137 26.79 27.01 4.64
N LEU A 138 26.32 25.84 4.20
CA LEU A 138 26.70 24.54 4.71
C LEU A 138 27.53 23.82 3.63
N MET A 139 28.83 23.72 3.88
CA MET A 139 29.82 23.26 2.92
C MET A 139 30.36 21.89 3.28
N ASP A 140 30.46 21.03 2.27
CA ASP A 140 31.24 19.81 2.31
C ASP A 140 32.75 20.13 2.33
N LEU A 141 33.49 19.55 3.27
CA LEU A 141 34.95 19.64 3.36
C LEU A 141 35.63 18.27 3.19
N SER A 142 35.03 17.36 2.42
CA SER A 142 35.69 16.20 1.83
C SER A 142 36.95 16.59 1.05
N TYR A 143 37.76 15.60 0.64
CA TYR A 143 39.04 15.86 -0.02
C TYR A 143 38.87 16.41 -1.46
N SER A 144 37.77 16.09 -2.13
CA SER A 144 37.51 16.56 -3.50
C SER A 144 37.20 18.06 -3.56
N MET A 145 36.58 18.62 -2.53
CA MET A 145 36.14 20.02 -2.44
C MET A 145 37.28 21.06 -2.17
N ASP A 146 38.55 20.78 -2.49
CA ASP A 146 39.70 21.65 -2.15
C ASP A 146 39.80 22.92 -3.02
N ASP A 147 39.51 22.79 -4.32
CA ASP A 147 39.42 23.92 -5.24
C ASP A 147 38.12 24.72 -5.04
N ASP A 148 36.99 24.05 -4.78
CA ASP A 148 35.75 24.68 -4.32
C ASP A 148 35.96 25.50 -3.04
N LEU A 149 36.65 24.95 -2.03
CA LEU A 149 37.00 25.68 -0.80
C LEU A 149 37.89 26.90 -1.10
N THR A 150 38.78 26.79 -2.07
CA THR A 150 39.62 27.91 -2.52
C THR A 150 38.80 29.00 -3.20
N SER A 151 37.73 28.67 -3.91
CA SER A 151 36.77 29.63 -4.46
C SER A 151 35.88 30.23 -3.38
N VAL A 152 35.28 29.43 -2.49
CA VAL A 152 34.41 29.91 -1.40
C VAL A 152 35.14 30.85 -0.44
N LYS A 153 36.45 30.64 -0.20
CA LYS A 153 37.30 31.57 0.55
C LYS A 153 37.39 32.96 -0.10
N LYS A 154 37.47 33.04 -1.43
CA LYS A 154 37.46 34.31 -2.19
C LYS A 154 36.06 34.93 -2.21
N LEU A 155 35.03 34.08 -2.27
CA LEU A 155 33.63 34.45 -2.44
C LEU A 155 33.03 35.30 -1.30
N GLY A 156 33.66 35.35 -0.12
CA GLY A 156 33.05 35.93 1.09
C GLY A 156 32.58 37.39 0.95
N GLY A 157 33.33 38.24 0.24
CA GLY A 157 32.91 39.61 -0.04
C GLY A 157 31.83 39.68 -1.12
N GLU A 158 32.08 39.03 -2.26
CA GLU A 158 31.21 39.03 -3.44
C GLU A 158 29.81 38.45 -3.15
N LEU A 159 29.73 37.41 -2.31
CA LEU A 159 28.47 36.83 -1.84
C LEU A 159 27.64 37.84 -1.04
N PHE A 160 28.28 38.61 -0.15
CA PHE A 160 27.57 39.59 0.66
C PHE A 160 27.08 40.78 -0.17
N ASP A 161 27.87 41.24 -1.14
CA ASP A 161 27.45 42.29 -2.06
C ASP A 161 26.35 41.80 -3.02
N ALA A 162 26.39 40.54 -3.46
CA ALA A 162 25.31 39.94 -4.23
C ALA A 162 24.01 39.77 -3.42
N LEU A 163 24.09 39.48 -2.13
CA LEU A 163 22.93 39.47 -1.23
C LEU A 163 22.39 40.89 -0.96
N ARG A 164 23.26 41.90 -0.85
CA ARG A 164 22.86 43.32 -0.73
C ARG A 164 22.08 43.85 -1.93
N LEU A 165 22.32 43.30 -3.13
CA LEU A 165 21.51 43.59 -4.33
C LEU A 165 20.09 42.99 -4.26
N LEU A 166 19.86 42.00 -3.39
CA LEU A 166 18.56 41.32 -3.22
C LEU A 166 17.78 41.84 -2.01
N THR A 167 18.47 42.25 -0.94
CA THR A 167 17.88 42.84 0.26
C THR A 167 18.84 43.80 0.97
N LYS A 168 18.29 44.81 1.66
CA LYS A 168 19.05 45.75 2.49
C LYS A 168 19.64 45.08 3.74
N ASN A 169 18.95 44.07 4.29
CA ASN A 169 19.31 43.41 5.55
C ASN A 169 19.57 41.91 5.31
N ALA A 170 20.83 41.56 5.08
CA ALA A 170 21.29 40.18 4.95
C ALA A 170 22.23 39.80 6.11
N ARG A 171 22.13 38.55 6.58
CA ARG A 171 23.10 37.93 7.49
C ARG A 171 23.60 36.63 6.92
N VAL A 172 24.88 36.35 7.11
CA VAL A 172 25.55 35.13 6.65
C VAL A 172 26.09 34.32 7.82
N GLY A 173 25.98 32.99 7.72
CA GLY A 173 26.56 32.02 8.65
C GLY A 173 27.25 30.89 7.88
N PHE A 174 28.14 30.15 8.55
CA PHE A 174 28.91 29.08 7.93
C PHE A 174 28.96 27.82 8.80
N GLY A 175 28.78 26.67 8.17
CA GLY A 175 29.01 25.35 8.75
C GLY A 175 29.75 24.45 7.76
N ALA A 176 30.46 23.47 8.30
CA ALA A 176 31.17 22.46 7.54
C ALA A 176 30.69 21.06 7.91
N PHE A 177 30.70 20.13 6.96
CA PHE A 177 30.46 18.70 7.20
C PHE A 177 31.44 17.83 6.42
N VAL A 178 31.52 16.56 6.82
CA VAL A 178 32.13 15.44 6.08
C VAL A 178 31.22 14.25 6.38
N ASP A 179 31.65 13.28 7.21
CA ASP A 179 30.79 12.19 7.65
C ASP A 179 31.10 11.67 9.08
N LYS A 180 30.28 10.73 9.55
CA LYS A 180 30.41 10.00 10.83
C LYS A 180 31.79 9.39 10.96
N THR A 181 32.37 9.52 12.15
CA THR A 181 33.79 9.19 12.39
C THR A 181 34.01 7.73 12.77
N VAL A 182 33.28 6.81 12.11
CA VAL A 182 33.35 5.35 12.31
C VAL A 182 33.50 4.65 10.96
N LEU A 183 33.99 3.40 10.98
CA LEU A 183 33.92 2.54 9.79
C LEU A 183 32.45 2.16 9.49
N PRO A 184 32.06 1.97 8.22
CA PRO A 184 32.91 2.04 7.02
C PRO A 184 33.17 3.46 6.50
N PHE A 185 32.42 4.47 6.95
CA PHE A 185 32.42 5.82 6.40
C PHE A 185 33.79 6.52 6.47
N VAL A 186 34.50 6.34 7.57
CA VAL A 186 35.83 6.93 7.81
C VAL A 186 36.82 5.84 8.23
N ASN A 187 38.04 5.93 7.71
CA ASN A 187 39.13 5.04 8.13
C ASN A 187 39.58 5.37 9.56
N THR A 188 39.18 4.52 10.52
CA THR A 188 39.47 4.69 11.96
C THR A 188 40.88 4.30 12.40
N HIS A 189 41.79 3.97 11.47
CA HIS A 189 43.20 3.73 11.82
C HIS A 189 43.84 5.02 12.39
N PRO A 190 44.59 4.99 13.51
CA PRO A 190 45.02 6.21 14.21
C PRO A 190 45.77 7.23 13.34
N GLU A 191 46.64 6.78 12.44
CA GLU A 191 47.35 7.66 11.49
C GLU A 191 46.40 8.35 10.49
N LYS A 192 45.34 7.65 10.06
CA LYS A 192 44.34 8.17 9.12
C LYS A 192 43.29 9.05 9.77
N LEU A 193 42.97 8.83 11.04
CA LEU A 193 42.20 9.80 11.83
C LEU A 193 42.97 11.11 12.06
N GLN A 194 44.30 11.08 12.16
CA GLN A 194 45.12 12.29 12.28
C GLN A 194 45.32 13.00 10.93
N ASN A 195 45.40 12.25 9.82
CA ASN A 195 45.50 12.81 8.47
C ASN A 195 44.77 11.91 7.44
N PRO A 196 43.48 12.19 7.14
CA PRO A 196 42.70 11.34 6.25
C PRO A 196 43.18 11.37 4.78
N CYS A 197 43.81 12.48 4.37
CA CYS A 197 44.30 12.75 3.01
C CYS A 197 44.83 11.51 2.26
N PRO A 198 44.40 11.25 1.02
CA PRO A 198 44.90 10.14 0.22
C PRO A 198 46.36 10.35 -0.20
N VAL A 199 46.75 11.60 -0.48
CA VAL A 199 48.10 11.97 -0.94
C VAL A 199 49.05 12.15 0.25
N LYS A 200 50.17 11.40 0.24
CA LYS A 200 51.24 11.56 1.24
C LYS A 200 51.92 12.92 1.10
N GLY A 201 52.00 13.67 2.19
CA GLY A 201 52.62 15.00 2.26
C GLY A 201 51.62 16.16 2.30
N VAL A 202 50.37 15.94 1.87
CA VAL A 202 49.26 16.87 2.12
C VAL A 202 48.75 16.64 3.55
N LYS A 203 48.40 17.72 4.26
CA LYS A 203 47.89 17.67 5.64
C LYS A 203 46.43 18.12 5.68
N CYS A 204 45.53 17.14 5.74
CA CYS A 204 44.11 17.33 6.01
C CYS A 204 43.90 17.66 7.50
N GLN A 205 42.74 18.24 7.83
CA GLN A 205 42.22 18.18 9.20
C GLN A 205 41.60 16.80 9.52
N PRO A 206 41.55 16.38 10.79
CA PRO A 206 40.86 15.14 11.20
C PRO A 206 39.40 15.08 10.74
N PRO A 207 38.85 13.89 10.43
CA PRO A 207 37.45 13.72 10.02
C PRO A 207 36.45 14.17 11.09
N PHE A 208 35.28 14.66 10.67
CA PHE A 208 34.19 15.08 11.56
C PHE A 208 32.85 15.11 10.82
N ALA A 209 31.74 14.79 11.51
CA ALA A 209 30.42 14.76 10.90
C ALA A 209 29.90 16.18 10.60
N PHE A 210 29.75 17.03 11.62
CA PHE A 210 29.30 18.41 11.45
C PHE A 210 29.98 19.38 12.44
N ARG A 211 30.36 20.55 11.93
CA ARG A 211 30.89 21.69 12.68
C ARG A 211 30.15 22.97 12.31
N HIS A 212 29.56 23.61 13.31
CA HIS A 212 29.11 24.99 13.21
C HIS A 212 30.33 25.92 13.36
N VAL A 213 30.64 26.71 12.33
CA VAL A 213 31.85 27.57 12.34
C VAL A 213 31.49 29.01 12.72
N LEU A 214 30.41 29.55 12.14
CA LEU A 214 30.01 30.93 12.31
C LEU A 214 28.49 31.08 12.38
N SER A 215 28.01 31.64 13.49
CA SER A 215 26.61 32.06 13.70
C SER A 215 26.24 33.24 12.80
N LEU A 216 24.96 33.34 12.41
CA LEU A 216 24.44 34.31 11.46
C LEU A 216 24.76 35.77 11.85
N THR A 217 25.62 36.41 11.08
CA THR A 217 26.15 37.77 11.31
C THR A 217 26.11 38.62 10.04
N ASP A 218 26.06 39.93 10.21
CA ASP A 218 26.21 40.98 9.20
C ASP A 218 27.68 41.40 8.98
N ASP A 219 28.63 40.84 9.74
CA ASP A 219 30.07 41.11 9.63
C ASP A 219 30.74 40.25 8.54
N VAL A 220 30.92 40.85 7.37
CA VAL A 220 31.61 40.27 6.20
C VAL A 220 33.06 39.89 6.49
N GLN A 221 33.77 40.69 7.28
CA GLN A 221 35.18 40.46 7.60
C GLN A 221 35.33 39.26 8.52
N ARG A 222 34.40 39.08 9.45
CA ARG A 222 34.30 37.87 10.27
C ARG A 222 33.98 36.62 9.45
N PHE A 223 33.06 36.71 8.48
CA PHE A 223 32.79 35.59 7.56
C PHE A 223 34.06 35.17 6.80
N HIS A 224 34.70 36.11 6.09
CA HIS A 224 35.93 35.86 5.35
C HIS A 224 37.05 35.28 6.24
N LYS A 225 37.23 35.83 7.46
CA LYS A 225 38.22 35.36 8.43
C LYS A 225 37.97 33.93 8.93
N GLU A 226 36.73 33.57 9.25
CA GLU A 226 36.44 32.23 9.81
C GLU A 226 36.38 31.15 8.72
N VAL A 227 35.89 31.48 7.52
CA VAL A 227 35.96 30.58 6.34
C VAL A 227 37.41 30.40 5.87
N GLY A 228 38.22 31.46 5.87
CA GLY A 228 39.65 31.42 5.52
C GLY A 228 40.48 30.42 6.34
N LYS A 229 40.09 30.15 7.60
CA LYS A 229 40.74 29.17 8.49
C LYS A 229 40.41 27.71 8.17
N GLN A 230 39.34 27.44 7.41
CA GLN A 230 38.95 26.06 7.13
C GLN A 230 39.93 25.38 6.17
N SER A 231 40.03 24.06 6.26
CA SER A 231 40.90 23.22 5.42
C SER A 231 40.14 21.95 5.05
N ILE A 232 40.53 21.26 3.97
CA ILE A 232 39.91 20.00 3.61
C ILE A 232 40.22 18.87 4.60
N SER A 233 39.35 17.88 4.61
CA SER A 233 39.39 16.67 5.43
C SER A 233 39.32 15.44 4.51
N GLY A 234 38.73 14.35 4.96
CA GLY A 234 38.42 13.20 4.10
C GLY A 234 37.77 12.03 4.85
N ASN A 235 37.01 11.27 4.09
CA ASN A 235 36.28 10.04 4.40
C ASN A 235 36.86 8.87 3.60
N LEU A 236 36.17 7.73 3.56
CA LEU A 236 36.61 6.48 2.91
C LEU A 236 35.67 6.02 1.79
N ASP A 237 34.36 6.17 1.95
CA ASP A 237 33.36 6.01 0.91
C ASP A 237 33.12 7.34 0.15
N VAL A 238 31.99 7.45 -0.55
CA VAL A 238 31.71 8.54 -1.51
C VAL A 238 30.47 9.36 -1.12
N PRO A 239 29.36 8.81 -0.60
CA PRO A 239 28.28 9.64 -0.07
C PRO A 239 28.72 10.29 1.26
N GLU A 240 28.18 11.47 1.56
CA GLU A 240 28.58 12.24 2.74
C GLU A 240 27.49 12.30 3.83
N GLY A 241 27.88 12.66 5.04
CA GLY A 241 27.00 12.83 6.20
C GLY A 241 26.18 14.12 6.20
N GLY A 242 25.96 14.73 5.04
CA GLY A 242 25.39 16.08 4.91
C GLY A 242 23.96 16.23 5.43
N LEU A 243 23.11 15.19 5.38
CA LEU A 243 21.75 15.28 5.96
C LEU A 243 21.79 15.42 7.48
N ASP A 244 22.77 14.80 8.14
CA ASP A 244 23.03 14.89 9.58
C ASP A 244 23.34 16.35 9.97
N ALA A 245 24.16 17.02 9.14
CA ALA A 245 24.50 18.43 9.27
C ALA A 245 23.30 19.36 8.99
N MET A 246 22.54 19.14 7.91
CA MET A 246 21.31 19.89 7.61
C MET A 246 20.31 19.82 8.76
N MET A 247 20.15 18.62 9.35
CA MET A 247 19.27 18.40 10.48
C MET A 247 19.72 19.16 11.72
N GLN A 248 21.02 19.10 12.10
CA GLN A 248 21.56 19.90 13.21
C GLN A 248 21.37 21.41 12.96
N VAL A 249 21.59 21.91 11.74
CA VAL A 249 21.34 23.33 11.38
C VAL A 249 19.85 23.71 11.52
N ALA A 250 18.94 22.79 11.21
CA ALA A 250 17.50 23.03 11.34
C ALA A 250 17.04 23.09 12.81
N VAL A 251 17.54 22.20 13.67
CA VAL A 251 17.06 22.07 15.06
C VAL A 251 17.85 22.89 16.09
N CYS A 252 19.10 23.28 15.80
CA CYS A 252 19.93 24.10 16.68
C CYS A 252 19.73 25.61 16.51
N GLY A 253 18.51 26.08 16.22
CA GLY A 253 18.29 27.43 15.71
C GLY A 253 18.80 28.58 16.58
N SER A 254 18.86 28.42 17.90
CA SER A 254 19.46 29.39 18.82
C SER A 254 20.99 29.51 18.72
N LYS A 255 21.69 28.42 18.36
CA LYS A 255 23.15 28.40 18.16
C LYS A 255 23.52 28.90 16.77
N ILE A 256 22.75 28.50 15.75
CA ILE A 256 22.90 29.00 14.38
C ILE A 256 22.59 30.51 14.30
N GLY A 257 21.62 30.97 15.10
CA GLY A 257 21.24 32.38 15.24
C GLY A 257 20.11 32.81 14.29
N TRP A 258 19.23 31.88 13.87
CA TRP A 258 18.09 32.17 12.99
C TRP A 258 17.15 33.22 13.62
N LYS A 259 16.84 34.29 12.88
CA LYS A 259 15.80 35.27 13.23
C LYS A 259 14.46 34.88 12.60
N ASN A 260 13.43 35.70 12.81
CA ASN A 260 12.12 35.55 12.15
C ASN A 260 12.13 36.13 10.71
N TYR A 261 13.16 35.77 9.96
CA TYR A 261 13.51 36.26 8.62
C TYR A 261 13.30 35.15 7.57
N THR A 262 13.50 35.43 6.29
CA THR A 262 13.59 34.39 5.27
C THR A 262 14.88 33.58 5.49
N ARG A 263 14.74 32.28 5.81
CA ARG A 263 15.85 31.38 6.14
C ARG A 263 16.25 30.55 4.92
N LEU A 264 17.43 30.82 4.36
CA LEU A 264 18.02 30.08 3.25
C LEU A 264 19.18 29.21 3.76
N LEU A 265 19.18 27.93 3.40
CA LEU A 265 20.26 27.00 3.71
C LEU A 265 20.92 26.58 2.40
N VAL A 266 22.08 27.16 2.06
CA VAL A 266 22.85 26.71 0.91
C VAL A 266 23.59 25.45 1.31
N TYR A 267 23.38 24.36 0.59
CA TYR A 267 24.03 23.08 0.79
C TYR A 267 24.92 22.81 -0.42
N ALA A 268 26.23 22.75 -0.22
CA ALA A 268 27.23 22.63 -1.28
C ALA A 268 28.09 21.37 -1.11
N THR A 269 28.12 20.51 -2.12
CA THR A 269 28.89 19.25 -2.21
C THR A 269 28.97 18.80 -3.67
N ASP A 270 29.99 18.02 -4.00
CA ASP A 270 30.13 17.29 -5.26
C ASP A 270 29.58 15.86 -5.20
N ALA A 271 29.09 15.43 -4.03
CA ALA A 271 28.84 14.03 -3.70
C ALA A 271 27.38 13.71 -3.32
N GLY A 272 27.11 12.41 -3.15
CA GLY A 272 25.83 11.90 -2.64
C GLY A 272 25.64 12.16 -1.14
N PHE A 273 24.55 11.65 -0.57
CA PHE A 273 24.26 11.79 0.86
C PHE A 273 23.81 10.47 1.49
N HIS A 274 24.23 10.24 2.73
CA HIS A 274 23.73 9.16 3.57
C HIS A 274 22.38 9.49 4.23
N PHE A 275 21.57 8.46 4.49
CA PHE A 275 20.26 8.59 5.12
C PHE A 275 19.94 7.41 6.06
N ALA A 276 18.86 7.55 6.85
CA ALA A 276 18.47 6.55 7.86
C ALA A 276 18.45 5.11 7.30
N GLY A 277 19.16 4.22 7.98
CA GLY A 277 19.44 2.85 7.56
C GLY A 277 20.94 2.62 7.32
N ASP A 278 21.68 3.60 6.82
CA ASP A 278 23.09 3.46 6.47
C ASP A 278 23.99 3.31 7.70
N GLY A 279 23.69 4.01 8.81
CA GLY A 279 24.44 3.95 10.07
C GLY A 279 24.52 2.54 10.67
N LYS A 280 23.62 1.64 10.26
CA LYS A 280 23.66 0.21 10.59
C LYS A 280 24.99 -0.45 10.18
N LEU A 281 25.63 0.01 9.11
CA LEU A 281 26.95 -0.48 8.67
C LEU A 281 28.04 -0.17 9.70
N GLY A 282 27.95 0.97 10.38
CA GLY A 282 28.81 1.35 11.51
C GLY A 282 28.32 0.87 12.88
N ALA A 283 27.41 -0.11 12.90
CA ALA A 283 26.74 -0.61 14.10
C ALA A 283 25.91 0.42 14.88
N ILE A 284 25.52 1.54 14.24
CA ILE A 284 24.68 2.57 14.83
C ILE A 284 23.22 2.23 14.53
N LEU A 285 22.49 1.76 15.56
CA LEU A 285 21.10 1.27 15.42
C LEU A 285 20.06 2.23 16.02
N THR A 286 20.49 3.29 16.69
CA THR A 286 19.60 4.27 17.33
C THR A 286 19.05 5.25 16.27
N PRO A 287 17.74 5.33 16.02
CA PRO A 287 17.20 6.31 15.07
C PRO A 287 17.46 7.74 15.54
N TYR A 288 17.68 8.66 14.59
CA TYR A 288 17.89 10.07 14.87
C TYR A 288 16.71 10.67 15.66
N ASP A 289 16.98 11.33 16.80
CA ASP A 289 15.94 11.75 17.76
C ASP A 289 15.28 13.11 17.47
N GLY A 290 15.78 13.83 16.46
CA GLY A 290 15.23 15.10 16.00
C GLY A 290 15.62 16.32 16.84
N LYS A 291 16.69 16.24 17.64
CA LYS A 291 17.12 17.31 18.56
C LYS A 291 18.53 17.86 18.28
N CYS A 292 18.81 19.00 18.90
CA CYS A 292 20.11 19.67 18.82
C CYS A 292 21.13 19.01 19.75
N HIS A 293 22.26 18.57 19.19
CA HIS A 293 23.35 17.87 19.89
C HIS A 293 24.72 18.51 19.60
N LEU A 294 24.73 19.82 19.34
CA LEU A 294 25.96 20.59 19.21
C LEU A 294 26.60 20.84 20.59
N GLU A 295 27.82 20.38 20.78
CA GLU A 295 28.68 20.64 21.94
C GLU A 295 29.98 21.28 21.44
N GLU A 296 30.36 22.44 21.98
CA GLU A 296 31.52 23.21 21.49
C GLU A 296 31.46 23.47 19.97
N ASN A 297 30.23 23.68 19.47
CA ASN A 297 29.89 23.81 18.04
C ASN A 297 30.19 22.58 17.16
N MET A 298 30.48 21.42 17.74
CA MET A 298 30.65 20.13 17.06
C MET A 298 29.47 19.20 17.32
N TYR A 299 29.04 18.42 16.33
CA TYR A 299 28.05 17.36 16.54
C TYR A 299 28.73 16.10 17.11
N LYS A 300 29.02 16.10 18.41
CA LYS A 300 29.76 15.00 19.08
C LYS A 300 29.00 13.67 19.12
N LYS A 301 27.67 13.71 19.06
CA LYS A 301 26.79 12.53 19.11
C LYS A 301 26.51 11.89 17.74
N SER A 302 27.22 12.29 16.68
CA SER A 302 27.07 11.71 15.33
C SER A 302 27.21 10.19 15.27
N ASN A 303 27.97 9.61 16.21
CA ASN A 303 28.27 8.18 16.28
C ASN A 303 27.30 7.43 17.22
N GLU A 304 26.42 8.13 17.94
CA GLU A 304 25.38 7.53 18.81
C GLU A 304 24.05 7.32 18.07
N TYR A 305 23.77 8.15 17.06
CA TYR A 305 22.54 8.17 16.27
C TYR A 305 22.80 7.91 14.79
N ASP A 306 21.92 7.13 14.17
CA ASP A 306 21.87 6.93 12.72
C ASP A 306 21.59 8.26 11.99
N TYR A 307 21.83 8.32 10.69
CA TYR A 307 21.47 9.48 9.86
C TYR A 307 19.96 9.77 9.94
N PRO A 308 19.52 11.03 9.76
CA PRO A 308 18.10 11.34 9.68
C PRO A 308 17.47 10.73 8.42
N SER A 309 16.20 10.34 8.51
CA SER A 309 15.43 10.00 7.32
C SER A 309 15.04 11.26 6.55
N VAL A 310 14.88 11.14 5.22
CA VAL A 310 14.40 12.24 4.36
C VAL A 310 13.09 12.84 4.88
N GLY A 311 12.15 12.00 5.34
CA GLY A 311 10.88 12.45 5.93
C GLY A 311 11.04 13.28 7.20
N GLN A 312 11.94 12.87 8.11
CA GLN A 312 12.26 13.68 9.30
C GLN A 312 12.89 15.03 8.91
N LEU A 313 13.78 15.05 7.91
CA LEU A 313 14.41 16.28 7.44
C LEU A 313 13.38 17.24 6.82
N VAL A 314 12.52 16.75 5.93
CA VAL A 314 11.39 17.51 5.36
C VAL A 314 10.53 18.12 6.46
N GLN A 315 10.18 17.33 7.49
CA GLN A 315 9.41 17.81 8.64
C GLN A 315 10.15 18.93 9.39
N LYS A 316 11.43 18.75 9.73
CA LYS A 316 12.18 19.74 10.53
C LYS A 316 12.54 21.01 9.76
N LEU A 317 12.75 20.92 8.45
CA LEU A 317 12.88 22.10 7.58
C LEU A 317 11.56 22.89 7.51
N LYS A 318 10.41 22.21 7.33
CA LYS A 318 9.08 22.83 7.33
C LYS A 318 8.74 23.47 8.69
N GLU A 319 8.95 22.76 9.80
CA GLU A 319 8.71 23.27 11.16
C GLU A 319 9.53 24.53 11.48
N ASN A 320 10.75 24.64 10.92
CA ASN A 320 11.64 25.77 11.15
C ASN A 320 11.65 26.79 9.98
N ASN A 321 10.75 26.68 8.99
CA ASN A 321 10.69 27.56 7.81
C ASN A 321 12.03 27.76 7.08
N ILE A 322 12.86 26.72 6.98
CA ILE A 322 14.17 26.75 6.30
C ILE A 322 14.03 26.22 4.88
N GLN A 323 14.53 26.97 3.91
CA GLN A 323 14.46 26.67 2.48
C GLN A 323 15.86 26.26 1.99
N PRO A 324 16.11 24.97 1.67
CA PRO A 324 17.43 24.55 1.21
C PRO A 324 17.63 24.83 -0.28
N ILE A 325 18.83 25.28 -0.61
CA ILE A 325 19.34 25.49 -1.97
C ILE A 325 20.49 24.49 -2.15
N PHE A 326 20.24 23.43 -2.89
CA PHE A 326 21.25 22.41 -3.22
C PHE A 326 22.10 22.91 -4.39
N ALA A 327 23.32 23.34 -4.11
CA ALA A 327 24.30 23.73 -5.11
C ALA A 327 25.29 22.56 -5.29
N VAL A 328 25.07 21.74 -6.31
CA VAL A 328 25.76 20.44 -6.43
C VAL A 328 26.26 20.20 -7.85
N THR A 329 27.31 19.41 -8.00
CA THR A 329 27.94 19.13 -9.30
C THR A 329 27.02 18.32 -10.23
N SER A 330 27.30 18.38 -11.53
CA SER A 330 26.53 17.73 -12.61
C SER A 330 26.17 16.28 -12.33
N ASP A 331 27.09 15.55 -11.71
CA ASP A 331 27.05 14.10 -11.55
C ASP A 331 25.99 13.65 -10.53
N VAL A 332 25.59 14.55 -9.62
CA VAL A 332 24.60 14.29 -8.57
C VAL A 332 23.34 15.16 -8.67
N VAL A 333 23.28 16.15 -9.59
CA VAL A 333 22.14 17.07 -9.78
C VAL A 333 20.78 16.35 -9.84
N GLU A 334 20.65 15.25 -10.59
CA GLU A 334 19.37 14.52 -10.71
C GLU A 334 18.92 13.88 -9.39
N THR A 335 19.87 13.42 -8.56
CA THR A 335 19.61 12.88 -7.22
C THR A 335 19.04 13.96 -6.30
N TYR A 336 19.65 15.16 -6.30
CA TYR A 336 19.16 16.28 -5.50
C TYR A 336 17.86 16.89 -6.05
N LYS A 337 17.59 16.82 -7.37
CA LYS A 337 16.26 17.13 -7.92
C LYS A 337 15.18 16.24 -7.34
N LYS A 338 15.44 14.93 -7.21
CA LYS A 338 14.50 13.98 -6.58
C LYS A 338 14.30 14.24 -5.09
N LEU A 339 15.34 14.63 -4.36
CA LEU A 339 15.19 15.11 -2.97
C LEU A 339 14.36 16.40 -2.90
N SER A 340 14.58 17.34 -3.82
CA SER A 340 13.86 18.61 -3.93
C SER A 340 12.40 18.48 -4.36
N GLU A 341 11.98 17.34 -4.93
CA GLU A 341 10.55 17.04 -5.15
C GLU A 341 9.81 16.76 -3.83
N MET A 342 10.52 16.28 -2.80
CA MET A 342 9.95 15.94 -1.49
C MET A 342 9.98 17.11 -0.49
N ILE A 343 10.95 18.02 -0.61
CA ILE A 343 11.09 19.18 0.27
C ILE A 343 10.27 20.35 -0.28
N PRO A 344 9.25 20.85 0.44
CA PRO A 344 8.54 22.05 0.01
C PRO A 344 9.48 23.26 0.12
N LYS A 345 9.52 24.10 -0.92
CA LYS A 345 10.42 25.27 -1.02
C LYS A 345 11.91 24.93 -0.91
N SER A 346 12.37 24.02 -1.77
CA SER A 346 13.78 23.86 -2.10
C SER A 346 14.08 24.18 -3.56
N ALA A 347 15.35 24.44 -3.85
CA ALA A 347 15.86 24.65 -5.20
C ALA A 347 17.14 23.82 -5.41
N VAL A 348 17.41 23.44 -6.66
CA VAL A 348 18.64 22.75 -7.07
C VAL A 348 19.31 23.57 -8.17
N GLY A 349 20.61 23.80 -8.02
CA GLY A 349 21.46 24.50 -8.97
C GLY A 349 22.69 23.67 -9.29
N GLU A 350 23.04 23.59 -10.57
CA GLU A 350 24.27 22.91 -11.01
C GLU A 350 25.49 23.78 -10.69
N LEU A 351 26.28 23.33 -9.73
CA LEU A 351 27.55 23.92 -9.35
C LEU A 351 28.62 23.47 -10.34
N ARG A 352 29.36 24.43 -10.91
CA ARG A 352 30.55 24.09 -11.70
C ARG A 352 31.64 23.61 -10.76
N ALA A 353 32.53 22.74 -11.25
CA ALA A 353 33.63 22.13 -10.48
C ALA A 353 34.66 23.13 -9.88
N ASN A 354 34.52 24.44 -10.10
CA ASN A 354 35.35 25.48 -9.50
C ASN A 354 34.54 26.43 -8.58
N SER A 355 33.27 26.12 -8.31
CA SER A 355 32.28 26.94 -7.60
C SER A 355 32.05 28.37 -8.13
N ASP A 356 32.51 28.75 -9.33
CA ASP A 356 32.49 30.16 -9.76
C ASP A 356 31.07 30.74 -9.98
N ASN A 357 30.08 29.88 -10.19
CA ASN A 357 28.71 30.27 -10.48
C ASN A 357 27.78 30.30 -9.25
N ILE A 358 28.28 29.95 -8.06
CA ILE A 358 27.48 29.82 -6.82
C ILE A 358 26.65 31.06 -6.47
N ILE A 359 27.18 32.28 -6.71
CA ILE A 359 26.47 33.53 -6.47
C ILE A 359 25.23 33.65 -7.37
N GLN A 360 25.36 33.26 -8.64
CA GLN A 360 24.25 33.27 -9.59
C GLN A 360 23.21 32.20 -9.25
N LEU A 361 23.66 31.00 -8.83
CA LEU A 361 22.75 29.95 -8.33
C LEU A 361 21.91 30.41 -7.14
N ILE A 362 22.54 31.06 -6.15
CA ILE A 362 21.83 31.59 -4.95
C ILE A 362 20.81 32.66 -5.36
N ARG A 363 21.17 33.55 -6.30
CA ARG A 363 20.28 34.58 -6.83
C ARG A 363 19.06 33.99 -7.55
N ASP A 364 19.27 33.02 -8.44
CA ASP A 364 18.20 32.41 -9.22
C ASP A 364 17.31 31.51 -8.36
N ALA A 365 17.91 30.76 -7.43
CA ALA A 365 17.19 29.99 -6.43
C ALA A 365 16.34 30.89 -5.52
N TYR A 366 16.88 32.01 -5.03
CA TYR A 366 16.09 32.98 -4.24
C TYR A 366 14.92 33.55 -5.06
N ASN A 367 15.16 33.98 -6.30
CA ASN A 367 14.11 34.54 -7.17
C ASN A 367 12.98 33.53 -7.45
N ASN A 368 13.31 32.25 -7.66
CA ASN A 368 12.36 31.16 -7.86
C ASN A 368 11.59 30.82 -6.56
N LEU A 369 12.31 30.62 -5.44
CA LEU A 369 11.73 30.30 -4.13
C LEU A 369 10.79 31.40 -3.59
N SER A 370 11.07 32.67 -3.93
CA SER A 370 10.27 33.82 -3.54
C SER A 370 9.15 34.19 -4.51
N SER A 371 9.17 33.68 -5.75
CA SER A 371 8.04 33.80 -6.69
C SER A 371 7.03 32.66 -6.55
N LYS A 372 7.46 31.48 -6.07
CA LYS A 372 6.55 30.43 -5.62
C LYS A 372 5.97 30.76 -4.24
N ILE A 373 4.66 30.76 -4.11
CA ILE A 373 3.93 30.92 -2.84
C ILE A 373 3.20 29.61 -2.55
N ILE A 374 3.48 29.00 -1.39
CA ILE A 374 2.80 27.79 -0.92
C ILE A 374 2.14 28.11 0.41
N LEU A 375 0.82 27.95 0.49
CA LEU A 375 0.03 28.15 1.70
C LEU A 375 -0.39 26.78 2.27
N ASP A 376 -0.04 26.52 3.52
CA ASP A 376 -0.16 25.20 4.16
C ASP A 376 -0.55 25.40 5.64
N HIS A 377 -1.01 24.35 6.32
CA HIS A 377 -1.46 24.42 7.71
C HIS A 377 -0.60 23.57 8.67
N SER A 378 -0.66 23.89 9.97
CA SER A 378 -0.13 23.03 11.04
C SER A 378 -0.86 21.68 11.09
N PRO A 379 -0.30 20.62 11.69
CA PRO A 379 -0.99 19.33 11.83
C PRO A 379 -2.40 19.46 12.44
N LEU A 380 -3.35 18.68 11.90
CA LEU A 380 -4.77 18.70 12.27
C LEU A 380 -5.26 17.30 12.66
N PRO A 381 -6.30 17.19 13.52
CA PRO A 381 -6.96 15.92 13.78
C PRO A 381 -7.69 15.42 12.53
N SER A 382 -7.86 14.10 12.39
CA SER A 382 -8.54 13.46 11.25
C SER A 382 -10.01 13.85 11.08
N SER A 383 -10.63 14.45 12.10
CA SER A 383 -11.98 15.01 12.06
C SER A 383 -12.09 16.40 11.40
N VAL A 384 -10.96 17.01 11.02
CA VAL A 384 -10.90 18.30 10.30
C VAL A 384 -10.19 18.12 8.97
N LYS A 385 -10.85 18.56 7.89
CA LYS A 385 -10.27 18.68 6.56
C LYS A 385 -10.16 20.15 6.19
N VAL A 386 -8.99 20.56 5.70
CA VAL A 386 -8.77 21.88 5.09
C VAL A 386 -8.41 21.69 3.62
N THR A 387 -9.00 22.49 2.74
CA THR A 387 -8.61 22.59 1.32
C THR A 387 -8.47 24.04 0.89
N PHE A 388 -7.78 24.25 -0.23
CA PHE A 388 -7.44 25.57 -0.76
C PHE A 388 -7.81 25.65 -2.24
N ASP A 389 -8.45 26.75 -2.64
CA ASP A 389 -8.53 27.20 -4.03
C ASP A 389 -7.52 28.34 -4.23
N SER A 390 -6.68 28.26 -5.26
CA SER A 390 -5.60 29.23 -5.50
C SER A 390 -5.96 30.16 -6.67
N PHE A 391 -6.06 31.46 -6.37
CA PHE A 391 -6.36 32.53 -7.32
C PHE A 391 -5.09 33.35 -7.55
N CYS A 392 -4.29 32.90 -8.52
CA CYS A 392 -3.04 33.55 -8.89
C CYS A 392 -3.31 34.49 -10.07
N THR A 393 -2.90 35.75 -9.97
CA THR A 393 -2.94 36.73 -11.08
C THR A 393 -4.31 36.78 -11.78
N ASN A 394 -5.40 36.81 -11.00
CA ASN A 394 -6.80 36.87 -11.43
C ASN A 394 -7.31 35.70 -12.30
N LYS A 395 -6.67 34.53 -12.26
CA LYS A 395 -7.24 33.27 -12.78
C LYS A 395 -7.34 32.22 -11.69
N ILE A 396 -8.36 31.36 -11.77
CA ILE A 396 -8.46 30.18 -10.92
C ILE A 396 -7.48 29.15 -11.49
N ASN A 397 -6.37 28.92 -10.79
CA ASN A 397 -5.35 27.99 -11.25
C ASN A 397 -5.55 26.58 -10.65
N THR A 398 -5.99 26.49 -9.40
CA THR A 398 -6.27 25.21 -8.73
C THR A 398 -7.49 25.31 -7.82
N LYS A 399 -8.20 24.18 -7.64
CA LYS A 399 -9.34 24.03 -6.73
C LYS A 399 -9.19 22.81 -5.84
N ASP A 400 -9.72 22.91 -4.62
CA ASP A 400 -9.86 21.86 -3.61
C ASP A 400 -8.57 21.07 -3.34
N GLN A 401 -7.43 21.76 -3.44
CA GLN A 401 -6.10 21.18 -3.19
C GLN A 401 -5.79 21.10 -1.69
N PRO A 402 -4.94 20.17 -1.25
CA PRO A 402 -4.54 20.05 0.16
C PRO A 402 -3.65 21.21 0.64
N ARG A 403 -3.07 21.98 -0.29
CA ARG A 403 -2.26 23.19 -0.03
C ARG A 403 -2.53 24.21 -1.15
N GLY A 404 -2.45 25.50 -0.83
CA GLY A 404 -2.52 26.57 -1.83
C GLY A 404 -1.17 26.69 -2.54
N GLU A 405 -1.16 26.81 -3.88
CA GLU A 405 0.06 27.03 -4.65
C GLU A 405 -0.16 28.09 -5.75
N CYS A 406 0.75 29.07 -5.79
CA CYS A 406 0.88 30.02 -6.89
C CYS A 406 2.36 30.14 -7.28
N ASP A 407 2.68 29.88 -8.54
CA ASP A 407 4.02 30.07 -9.11
C ASP A 407 4.13 31.43 -9.83
N ASN A 408 5.37 31.93 -9.98
CA ASN A 408 5.70 33.15 -10.72
C ASN A 408 5.04 34.45 -10.19
N VAL A 409 4.79 34.54 -8.88
CA VAL A 409 4.27 35.76 -8.22
C VAL A 409 5.34 36.85 -8.17
N MET A 410 5.08 37.99 -8.80
CA MET A 410 6.02 39.11 -8.89
C MET A 410 6.05 39.94 -7.60
N LYS A 411 7.04 40.84 -7.46
CA LYS A 411 7.07 41.78 -6.33
C LYS A 411 5.85 42.70 -6.37
N ASN A 412 5.25 42.98 -5.22
CA ASN A 412 3.99 43.71 -5.04
C ASN A 412 2.73 43.05 -5.62
N ASP A 413 2.81 41.87 -6.26
CA ASP A 413 1.63 41.10 -6.63
C ASP A 413 0.86 40.66 -5.37
N GLU A 414 -0.46 40.64 -5.51
CA GLU A 414 -1.40 40.10 -4.54
C GLU A 414 -2.03 38.81 -5.10
N VAL A 415 -1.97 37.73 -4.34
CA VAL A 415 -2.63 36.46 -4.64
C VAL A 415 -3.62 36.10 -3.53
N ILE A 416 -4.70 35.44 -3.89
CA ILE A 416 -5.78 35.10 -2.95
C ILE A 416 -5.89 33.58 -2.90
N PHE A 417 -5.98 33.04 -1.68
CA PHE A 417 -6.29 31.64 -1.42
C PHE A 417 -7.63 31.57 -0.70
N GLN A 418 -8.63 30.90 -1.27
CA GLN A 418 -9.84 30.59 -0.53
C GLN A 418 -9.61 29.33 0.28
N VAL A 419 -9.57 29.48 1.61
CA VAL A 419 -9.45 28.38 2.56
C VAL A 419 -10.85 27.87 2.86
N LYS A 420 -11.00 26.55 2.77
CA LYS A 420 -12.23 25.79 3.06
C LYS A 420 -11.95 24.87 4.24
N ILE A 421 -12.68 25.02 5.35
CA ILE A 421 -12.56 24.17 6.53
C ILE A 421 -13.84 23.35 6.68
N THR A 422 -13.73 22.02 6.71
CA THR A 422 -14.86 21.10 6.91
C THR A 422 -14.58 20.21 8.12
N ALA A 423 -15.56 20.09 9.02
CA ALA A 423 -15.51 19.20 10.18
C ALA A 423 -16.38 17.96 9.94
N THR A 424 -15.85 16.75 10.05
CA THR A 424 -16.65 15.50 9.93
C THR A 424 -17.30 15.09 11.25
N GLU A 425 -16.89 15.69 12.36
CA GLU A 425 -17.43 15.47 13.70
C GLU A 425 -17.67 16.81 14.42
N CYS A 426 -18.30 16.78 15.60
CA CYS A 426 -18.34 17.95 16.48
C CYS A 426 -16.99 18.05 17.20
N ILE A 427 -16.29 19.17 17.05
CA ILE A 427 -14.95 19.38 17.62
C ILE A 427 -15.06 20.37 18.78
N ASP A 428 -14.33 20.13 19.86
CA ASP A 428 -14.13 21.10 20.93
C ASP A 428 -13.19 22.25 20.48
N ASN A 429 -12.80 23.14 21.40
CA ASN A 429 -11.95 24.29 21.10
C ASN A 429 -10.65 23.88 20.36
N LEU A 430 -10.57 24.19 19.06
CA LEU A 430 -9.42 23.88 18.21
C LEU A 430 -8.72 25.16 17.76
N ASN A 431 -7.39 25.16 17.85
CA ASN A 431 -6.53 26.22 17.34
C ASN A 431 -5.53 25.62 16.36
N PHE A 432 -5.38 26.23 15.18
CA PHE A 432 -4.36 25.86 14.21
C PHE A 432 -3.86 27.09 13.45
N THR A 433 -2.72 26.96 12.77
CA THR A 433 -2.14 28.04 11.97
C THR A 433 -2.11 27.67 10.50
N ILE A 434 -2.35 28.68 9.66
CA ILE A 434 -2.12 28.65 8.21
C ILE A 434 -0.93 29.55 7.93
N GLN A 435 0.10 29.04 7.29
CA GLN A 435 1.38 29.74 7.09
C GLN A 435 1.81 29.68 5.63
N ALA A 436 2.42 30.75 5.14
CA ALA A 436 3.07 30.77 3.84
C ALA A 436 4.48 30.19 3.98
N LEU A 437 4.76 29.04 3.35
CA LEU A 437 6.02 28.33 3.53
C LEU A 437 7.21 29.17 3.04
N GLY A 438 8.20 29.35 3.93
CA GLY A 438 9.37 30.20 3.70
C GLY A 438 9.21 31.66 4.17
N PHE A 439 8.05 32.04 4.71
CA PHE A 439 7.77 33.35 5.28
C PHE A 439 7.46 33.24 6.79
N SER A 440 7.62 34.35 7.51
CA SER A 440 7.40 34.43 8.96
C SER A 440 5.94 34.68 9.36
N ASP A 441 5.10 35.16 8.44
CA ASP A 441 3.70 35.45 8.69
C ASP A 441 2.81 34.20 8.67
N SER A 442 1.87 34.14 9.63
CA SER A 442 0.86 33.09 9.73
C SER A 442 -0.49 33.67 10.16
N SER A 443 -1.56 33.09 9.65
CA SER A 443 -2.94 33.35 10.05
C SER A 443 -3.36 32.31 11.09
N ARG A 444 -3.93 32.76 12.21
CA ARG A 444 -4.42 31.90 13.29
C ARG A 444 -5.90 31.61 13.07
N CYS A 445 -6.26 30.33 12.96
CA CYS A 445 -7.65 29.90 12.96
C CYS A 445 -8.02 29.45 14.37
N HIS A 446 -9.03 30.11 14.95
CA HIS A 446 -9.64 29.76 16.22
C HIS A 446 -11.04 29.20 15.96
N CYS A 447 -11.31 27.99 16.48
CA CYS A 447 -12.62 27.37 16.42
C CYS A 447 -13.22 27.33 17.84
N PRO A 448 -13.95 28.39 18.27
CA PRO A 448 -14.57 28.43 19.60
C PRO A 448 -15.78 27.49 19.70
N TYR A 449 -15.96 26.91 20.89
CA TYR A 449 -17.18 26.19 21.27
C TYR A 449 -18.43 27.04 21.05
N THR A 450 -19.41 26.52 20.30
CA THR A 450 -20.59 27.31 19.90
C THR A 450 -21.59 27.48 21.04
N GLN A 451 -21.90 28.72 21.41
CA GLN A 451 -22.83 29.06 22.49
C GLN A 451 -24.27 28.56 22.25
N SER A 452 -24.95 28.24 23.35
CA SER A 452 -26.25 27.58 23.35
C SER A 452 -27.44 28.51 23.07
N VAL A 453 -28.42 28.03 22.29
CA VAL A 453 -29.69 28.73 22.00
C VAL A 453 -30.78 28.28 22.98
N GLN A 454 -31.48 29.20 23.64
CA GLN A 454 -32.52 28.88 24.61
C GLN A 454 -33.80 28.30 23.95
N LEU A 455 -34.42 27.29 24.57
CA LEU A 455 -35.62 26.60 24.08
C LEU A 455 -36.54 26.23 25.25
N GLY A 456 -37.53 27.08 25.54
CA GLY A 456 -38.51 26.85 26.61
C GLY A 456 -37.84 26.72 27.98
N HIS A 457 -38.22 25.68 28.73
CA HIS A 457 -37.53 25.24 29.95
C HIS A 457 -36.28 24.41 29.59
N GLY A 458 -35.34 25.00 28.85
CA GLY A 458 -34.14 24.32 28.37
C GLY A 458 -33.24 25.12 27.42
N LYS A 459 -32.18 24.47 26.93
CA LYS A 459 -31.16 25.03 26.02
C LYS A 459 -30.67 24.03 24.97
N ILE A 460 -30.30 24.53 23.79
CA ILE A 460 -29.75 23.79 22.64
C ILE A 460 -28.25 24.06 22.53
N ASP A 461 -27.42 23.04 22.51
CA ASP A 461 -25.96 23.11 22.71
C ASP A 461 -25.23 22.26 21.65
N CYS A 462 -24.54 22.87 20.68
CA CYS A 462 -24.06 22.15 19.46
C CYS A 462 -25.17 21.29 18.77
N GLY A 463 -26.42 21.76 18.83
CA GLY A 463 -27.63 21.05 18.38
C GLY A 463 -28.36 20.22 19.46
N ILE A 464 -27.72 19.91 20.59
CA ILE A 464 -28.22 19.04 21.69
C ILE A 464 -29.23 19.78 22.57
N CYS A 465 -30.47 19.30 22.67
CA CYS A 465 -31.44 19.85 23.64
C CYS A 465 -31.15 19.34 25.07
N ARG A 466 -31.14 20.25 26.06
CA ARG A 466 -31.04 19.96 27.49
C ARG A 466 -32.16 20.69 28.23
N CYS A 467 -33.10 19.95 28.82
CA CYS A 467 -34.21 20.50 29.60
C CYS A 467 -33.80 20.84 31.05
N ASP A 468 -34.57 21.74 31.66
CA ASP A 468 -34.48 22.08 33.08
C ASP A 468 -35.02 20.96 33.98
N SER A 469 -34.61 20.97 35.26
CA SER A 469 -34.95 19.91 36.21
C SER A 469 -36.46 19.81 36.46
N GLY A 470 -37.02 18.60 36.31
CA GLY A 470 -38.46 18.33 36.48
C GLY A 470 -39.28 18.35 35.18
N PHE A 471 -38.66 18.69 34.05
CA PHE A 471 -39.28 18.69 32.73
C PHE A 471 -38.59 17.69 31.79
N THR A 472 -39.38 17.07 30.92
CA THR A 472 -38.89 16.17 29.86
C THR A 472 -39.75 16.32 28.60
N GLY A 473 -39.50 15.50 27.58
CA GLY A 473 -40.21 15.55 26.32
C GLY A 473 -39.62 16.56 25.34
N LYS A 474 -40.12 16.52 24.11
CA LYS A 474 -39.48 17.11 22.92
C LYS A 474 -39.19 18.62 22.98
N ASN A 475 -40.07 19.38 23.63
CA ASN A 475 -39.93 20.83 23.84
C ASN A 475 -39.67 21.20 25.31
N CYS A 476 -39.43 20.21 26.18
CA CYS A 476 -39.47 20.34 27.64
C CYS A 476 -40.87 20.66 28.22
N ASP A 477 -41.95 20.28 27.52
CA ASP A 477 -43.35 20.54 27.91
C ASP A 477 -43.90 19.54 28.95
N CYS A 478 -43.31 18.33 29.07
CA CYS A 478 -43.88 17.26 29.88
C CYS A 478 -43.41 17.35 31.34
N LYS A 479 -44.35 17.59 32.25
CA LYS A 479 -44.11 17.63 33.70
C LYS A 479 -43.98 16.20 34.25
N THR A 480 -42.85 15.87 34.85
CA THR A 480 -42.47 14.49 35.20
C THR A 480 -43.31 13.82 36.30
N GLY A 481 -44.04 14.58 37.11
CA GLY A 481 -44.87 14.04 38.20
C GLY A 481 -44.08 13.25 39.26
N GLY A 482 -42.77 13.48 39.36
CA GLY A 482 -41.86 12.73 40.24
C GLY A 482 -41.25 11.45 39.63
N LYS A 483 -41.69 11.02 38.43
CA LYS A 483 -41.08 9.90 37.69
C LYS A 483 -40.02 10.38 36.71
N SER A 484 -38.86 9.75 36.67
CA SER A 484 -37.83 10.08 35.69
C SER A 484 -38.27 9.76 34.25
N SER A 485 -37.72 10.48 33.26
CA SER A 485 -37.96 10.16 31.83
C SER A 485 -37.68 8.67 31.54
N LYS A 486 -36.61 8.15 32.17
CA LYS A 486 -36.15 6.76 32.10
C LYS A 486 -37.15 5.73 32.63
N GLU A 487 -38.14 6.11 33.44
CA GLU A 487 -39.18 5.21 33.95
C GLU A 487 -40.43 5.20 33.05
N LEU A 488 -40.76 6.33 32.41
CA LEU A 488 -41.83 6.40 31.42
C LEU A 488 -41.41 5.74 30.09
N GLU A 489 -40.14 5.87 29.71
CA GLU A 489 -39.56 5.17 28.55
C GLU A 489 -39.50 3.64 28.72
N LYS A 490 -39.54 3.11 29.95
CA LYS A 490 -39.55 1.66 30.20
C LYS A 490 -40.87 1.00 29.81
N SER A 491 -42.03 1.66 29.98
CA SER A 491 -43.32 1.04 29.66
C SER A 491 -43.61 0.99 28.14
N CYS A 492 -42.85 1.74 27.35
CA CYS A 492 -42.86 1.71 25.88
C CYS A 492 -41.85 0.72 25.27
N ARG A 493 -41.22 -0.14 26.08
CA ARG A 493 -40.29 -1.18 25.63
C ARG A 493 -40.90 -2.55 25.91
N LYS A 494 -40.74 -3.47 24.95
CA LYS A 494 -41.18 -4.87 25.05
C LYS A 494 -40.36 -5.65 26.09
N ASP A 495 -39.07 -5.36 26.13
CA ASP A 495 -38.10 -5.83 27.12
C ASP A 495 -36.98 -4.79 27.32
N ASN A 496 -36.09 -4.99 28.29
CA ASN A 496 -35.01 -4.04 28.62
C ASN A 496 -33.98 -3.81 27.48
N ALA A 497 -33.90 -4.70 26.47
CA ALA A 497 -33.00 -4.57 25.33
C ALA A 497 -33.68 -3.91 24.11
N SER A 498 -34.99 -4.08 23.98
CA SER A 498 -35.80 -3.57 22.87
C SER A 498 -35.78 -2.04 22.77
N VAL A 499 -35.81 -1.55 21.53
CA VAL A 499 -35.97 -0.12 21.24
C VAL A 499 -37.39 0.31 21.59
N ILE A 500 -37.53 1.53 22.10
CA ILE A 500 -38.82 2.16 22.43
C ILE A 500 -39.75 2.10 21.21
N CYS A 501 -40.93 1.51 21.39
CA CYS A 501 -41.94 1.30 20.34
C CYS A 501 -41.37 0.67 19.05
N SER A 502 -40.41 -0.24 19.21
CA SER A 502 -39.68 -0.92 18.13
C SER A 502 -39.02 0.00 17.09
N GLY A 503 -38.91 1.31 17.39
CA GLY A 503 -38.50 2.33 16.43
C GLY A 503 -39.55 2.70 15.37
N LEU A 504 -40.73 2.05 15.35
CA LEU A 504 -41.81 2.23 14.36
C LEU A 504 -43.05 2.95 14.95
N GLY A 505 -42.85 3.59 16.09
CA GLY A 505 -43.84 4.43 16.75
C GLY A 505 -43.18 5.39 17.74
N ASP A 506 -43.99 6.28 18.29
CA ASP A 506 -43.56 7.23 19.31
C ASP A 506 -44.15 6.88 20.68
N CYS A 507 -43.28 6.92 21.69
CA CYS A 507 -43.67 6.73 23.08
C CYS A 507 -44.21 8.03 23.64
N VAL A 508 -45.52 8.12 23.76
CA VAL A 508 -46.23 9.28 24.31
C VAL A 508 -46.81 8.87 25.65
N CYS A 509 -46.38 9.53 26.72
CA CYS A 509 -46.86 9.31 28.09
C CYS A 509 -46.81 7.85 28.60
N GLY A 510 -45.88 7.04 28.06
CA GLY A 510 -45.72 5.63 28.47
C GLY A 510 -46.50 4.61 27.63
N GLN A 511 -47.11 5.02 26.52
CA GLN A 511 -47.75 4.14 25.52
C GLN A 511 -47.17 4.39 24.12
N CYS A 512 -47.24 3.37 23.25
CA CYS A 512 -46.75 3.45 21.87
C CYS A 512 -47.85 3.81 20.88
N VAL A 513 -47.58 4.80 20.03
CA VAL A 513 -48.43 5.19 18.89
C VAL A 513 -47.67 4.88 17.60
N CYS A 514 -48.17 3.94 16.81
CA CYS A 514 -47.47 3.44 15.61
C CYS A 514 -47.59 4.40 14.43
N HIS A 515 -46.52 4.47 13.63
CA HIS A 515 -46.47 5.35 12.46
C HIS A 515 -47.30 4.78 11.29
N THR A 516 -48.08 5.65 10.63
CA THR A 516 -48.69 5.33 9.33
C THR A 516 -47.64 5.34 8.23
N SER A 517 -47.75 4.43 7.24
CA SER A 517 -46.77 4.36 6.14
C SER A 517 -47.30 4.96 4.85
N ASP A 518 -46.44 5.66 4.12
CA ASP A 518 -46.70 6.18 2.78
C ASP A 518 -46.73 5.07 1.69
N ILE A 519 -46.35 3.84 2.04
CA ILE A 519 -46.36 2.69 1.10
C ILE A 519 -47.79 2.13 1.00
N PRO A 520 -48.39 2.04 -0.21
CA PRO A 520 -49.73 1.49 -0.38
C PRO A 520 -49.90 0.11 0.24
N LYS A 521 -50.98 -0.08 1.01
CA LYS A 521 -51.31 -1.29 1.80
C LYS A 521 -50.33 -1.64 2.95
N LYS A 522 -49.29 -0.85 3.25
CA LYS A 522 -48.41 -1.15 4.40
C LYS A 522 -49.04 -0.71 5.73
N GLU A 523 -49.17 -1.65 6.65
CA GLU A 523 -49.72 -1.43 7.99
C GLU A 523 -48.68 -1.80 9.05
N ILE A 524 -48.51 -0.95 10.06
CA ILE A 524 -47.64 -1.16 11.23
C ILE A 524 -48.53 -1.21 12.47
N TYR A 525 -48.38 -2.25 13.30
CA TYR A 525 -49.27 -2.53 14.42
C TYR A 525 -48.56 -3.31 15.54
N GLY A 526 -49.30 -3.54 16.64
CA GLY A 526 -48.80 -4.22 17.84
C GLY A 526 -48.62 -3.26 19.03
N PRO A 527 -48.63 -3.78 20.26
CA PRO A 527 -48.54 -2.96 21.49
C PRO A 527 -47.24 -2.16 21.61
N PHE A 528 -46.18 -2.60 20.93
CA PHE A 528 -44.90 -1.91 20.83
C PHE A 528 -44.55 -1.58 19.37
N CYS A 529 -45.54 -1.54 18.47
CA CYS A 529 -45.36 -1.33 17.03
C CYS A 529 -44.36 -2.30 16.40
N GLU A 530 -44.31 -3.54 16.88
CA GLU A 530 -43.32 -4.55 16.49
C GLU A 530 -43.67 -5.35 15.24
N CYS A 531 -44.89 -5.22 14.73
CA CYS A 531 -45.41 -6.00 13.61
C CYS A 531 -45.73 -5.11 12.40
N ASP A 532 -45.55 -5.67 11.21
CA ASP A 532 -46.08 -5.13 9.97
C ASP A 532 -46.45 -6.25 8.99
N ASN A 533 -47.05 -5.87 7.86
CA ASN A 533 -47.52 -6.78 6.82
C ASN A 533 -46.64 -6.81 5.54
N VAL A 534 -45.41 -6.28 5.58
CA VAL A 534 -44.47 -6.27 4.43
C VAL A 534 -43.11 -6.91 4.71
N ASN A 535 -42.69 -7.04 5.97
CA ASN A 535 -41.40 -7.59 6.37
C ASN A 535 -41.48 -9.11 6.58
N CYS A 536 -41.80 -9.84 5.51
CA CYS A 536 -41.63 -11.30 5.45
C CYS A 536 -40.66 -11.68 4.32
N GLU A 537 -40.26 -12.95 4.26
CA GLU A 537 -39.32 -13.42 3.25
C GLU A 537 -39.83 -13.21 1.81
N LEU A 538 -38.91 -12.82 0.95
CA LEU A 538 -39.13 -12.55 -0.48
C LEU A 538 -38.76 -13.78 -1.31
N HIS A 539 -39.59 -14.15 -2.27
CA HIS A 539 -39.26 -15.14 -3.29
C HIS A 539 -39.50 -14.56 -4.69
N ASN A 540 -38.51 -14.67 -5.57
CA ASN A 540 -38.50 -14.06 -6.91
C ASN A 540 -38.89 -12.56 -6.92
N GLY A 541 -38.38 -11.81 -5.93
CA GLY A 541 -38.65 -10.37 -5.77
C GLY A 541 -40.07 -10.02 -5.30
N LYS A 542 -40.90 -11.02 -4.95
CA LYS A 542 -42.27 -10.84 -4.45
C LYS A 542 -42.40 -11.31 -3.01
N LEU A 543 -43.13 -10.56 -2.19
CA LEU A 543 -43.42 -10.86 -0.79
C LEU A 543 -44.18 -12.20 -0.69
N CYS A 544 -43.63 -13.16 0.06
CA CYS A 544 -44.19 -14.52 0.16
C CYS A 544 -44.46 -15.20 -1.21
N GLY A 545 -43.67 -14.87 -2.24
CA GLY A 545 -43.87 -15.34 -3.61
C GLY A 545 -44.97 -14.63 -4.41
N GLY A 546 -45.65 -13.64 -3.81
CA GLY A 546 -46.78 -12.89 -4.37
C GLY A 546 -48.14 -13.37 -3.84
N GLU A 547 -49.19 -12.55 -4.04
CA GLU A 547 -50.54 -12.81 -3.49
C GLU A 547 -51.12 -14.19 -3.89
N GLU A 548 -50.74 -14.73 -5.06
CA GLU A 548 -51.07 -16.09 -5.52
C GLU A 548 -50.48 -17.21 -4.62
N ARG A 549 -49.29 -16.99 -4.05
CA ARG A 549 -48.51 -17.99 -3.30
C ARG A 549 -48.59 -17.85 -1.78
N GLY A 550 -48.88 -16.66 -1.26
CA GLY A 550 -49.05 -16.45 0.17
C GLY A 550 -49.15 -14.99 0.59
N ARG A 551 -49.41 -14.78 1.89
CA ARG A 551 -49.48 -13.44 2.52
C ARG A 551 -48.56 -13.32 3.72
N CYS A 552 -48.05 -12.11 3.96
CA CYS A 552 -47.20 -11.79 5.10
C CYS A 552 -48.03 -11.46 6.34
N ASP A 553 -47.61 -11.95 7.51
CA ASP A 553 -48.18 -11.62 8.81
C ASP A 553 -47.08 -11.65 9.89
N CYS A 554 -46.70 -10.46 10.38
CA CYS A 554 -45.68 -10.22 11.42
C CYS A 554 -44.44 -11.15 11.32
N GLY A 555 -43.73 -11.06 10.18
CA GLY A 555 -42.50 -11.81 9.94
C GLY A 555 -42.66 -13.24 9.42
N LYS A 556 -43.89 -13.75 9.23
CA LYS A 556 -44.14 -15.10 8.70
C LYS A 556 -45.04 -15.09 7.46
N CYS A 557 -44.65 -15.84 6.44
CA CYS A 557 -45.50 -16.11 5.29
C CYS A 557 -46.53 -17.20 5.60
N LYS A 558 -47.79 -16.95 5.23
CA LYS A 558 -48.88 -17.94 5.24
C LYS A 558 -49.14 -18.34 3.79
N CYS A 559 -48.74 -19.55 3.42
CA CYS A 559 -48.74 -20.03 2.04
C CYS A 559 -50.09 -20.55 1.55
N SER A 560 -50.31 -20.39 0.25
CA SER A 560 -51.43 -20.92 -0.52
C SER A 560 -51.22 -22.41 -0.83
N THR A 561 -52.32 -23.13 -1.09
CA THR A 561 -52.32 -24.57 -1.39
C THR A 561 -51.37 -24.93 -2.55
N GLY A 562 -50.48 -25.90 -2.32
CA GLY A 562 -49.49 -26.37 -3.32
C GLY A 562 -48.12 -25.67 -3.24
N PHE A 563 -47.96 -24.69 -2.35
CA PHE A 563 -46.69 -24.05 -2.02
C PHE A 563 -46.34 -24.25 -0.55
N ASP A 564 -45.04 -24.38 -0.28
CA ASP A 564 -44.49 -24.60 1.06
C ASP A 564 -43.17 -23.82 1.25
N GLY A 565 -42.63 -23.84 2.47
CA GLY A 565 -41.42 -23.14 2.87
C GLY A 565 -41.68 -21.75 3.46
N SER A 566 -40.65 -21.21 4.11
CA SER A 566 -40.65 -19.95 4.87
C SER A 566 -41.11 -18.70 4.08
N ALA A 567 -40.97 -18.74 2.75
CA ALA A 567 -41.30 -17.68 1.78
C ALA A 567 -42.30 -18.14 0.71
N CYS A 568 -42.93 -19.31 0.89
CA CYS A 568 -43.76 -19.98 -0.14
C CYS A 568 -42.99 -20.24 -1.45
N GLN A 569 -41.69 -20.50 -1.32
CA GLN A 569 -40.74 -20.73 -2.40
C GLN A 569 -40.83 -22.13 -3.00
N CYS A 570 -41.19 -23.12 -2.18
CA CYS A 570 -41.14 -24.52 -2.52
C CYS A 570 -42.41 -24.94 -3.27
N ILE A 571 -42.27 -25.57 -4.43
CA ILE A 571 -43.38 -26.24 -5.12
C ILE A 571 -43.43 -27.67 -4.59
N SER A 572 -44.59 -28.11 -4.09
CA SER A 572 -44.74 -29.45 -3.47
C SER A 572 -44.77 -30.63 -4.46
N SER A 573 -44.50 -30.40 -5.75
CA SER A 573 -44.43 -31.43 -6.80
C SER A 573 -43.01 -31.96 -6.99
N THR A 574 -42.89 -33.16 -7.57
CA THR A 574 -41.61 -33.85 -7.85
C THR A 574 -41.33 -34.06 -9.34
N GLU A 575 -42.20 -33.58 -10.24
CA GLU A 575 -42.08 -33.84 -11.69
C GLU A 575 -40.75 -33.35 -12.29
N GLY A 576 -40.25 -32.19 -11.85
CA GLY A 576 -38.99 -31.58 -12.28
C GLY A 576 -37.72 -32.30 -11.83
N CYS A 577 -37.83 -33.26 -10.91
CA CYS A 577 -36.72 -34.12 -10.47
C CYS A 577 -36.53 -35.39 -11.33
N SER A 578 -37.32 -35.54 -12.40
CA SER A 578 -37.28 -36.67 -13.32
C SER A 578 -37.11 -36.19 -14.77
N LEU A 579 -36.39 -36.94 -15.60
CA LEU A 579 -36.20 -36.60 -17.02
C LEU A 579 -37.46 -36.91 -17.85
N ASN A 580 -38.14 -38.00 -17.49
CA ASN A 580 -39.41 -38.52 -18.03
C ASN A 580 -40.12 -39.32 -16.93
N ARG A 581 -41.42 -39.63 -17.10
CA ARG A 581 -42.20 -40.42 -16.13
C ARG A 581 -41.61 -41.81 -15.83
N ASP A 582 -40.91 -42.42 -16.79
CA ASP A 582 -40.26 -43.73 -16.63
C ASP A 582 -38.81 -43.65 -16.10
N SER A 583 -38.30 -42.44 -15.83
CA SER A 583 -36.94 -42.23 -15.31
C SER A 583 -36.92 -42.12 -13.79
N ASN A 584 -35.87 -42.65 -13.17
CA ASN A 584 -35.70 -42.55 -11.73
C ASN A 584 -35.49 -41.09 -11.30
N VAL A 585 -36.20 -40.68 -10.24
CA VAL A 585 -35.99 -39.40 -9.56
C VAL A 585 -34.51 -39.27 -9.19
N CYS A 586 -33.87 -38.20 -9.67
CA CYS A 586 -32.46 -37.88 -9.40
C CYS A 586 -31.46 -39.03 -9.68
N SER A 587 -31.72 -39.89 -10.68
CA SER A 587 -30.91 -41.07 -11.04
C SER A 587 -30.59 -42.03 -9.87
N LEU A 588 -31.39 -42.00 -8.80
CA LEU A 588 -31.15 -42.70 -7.52
C LEU A 588 -29.82 -42.31 -6.83
N ARG A 589 -29.38 -41.06 -7.01
CA ARG A 589 -28.17 -40.47 -6.40
C ARG A 589 -28.43 -39.09 -5.81
N GLY A 590 -29.59 -38.90 -5.20
CA GLY A 590 -30.00 -37.63 -4.64
C GLY A 590 -31.45 -37.65 -4.18
N GLU A 591 -31.86 -36.58 -3.50
CA GLU A 591 -33.21 -36.37 -3.02
C GLU A 591 -33.87 -35.20 -3.76
N CYS A 592 -35.16 -35.33 -4.06
CA CYS A 592 -35.93 -34.25 -4.67
C CYS A 592 -36.40 -33.28 -3.58
N GLN A 593 -35.91 -32.04 -3.61
CA GLN A 593 -36.27 -30.99 -2.67
C GLN A 593 -36.72 -29.75 -3.47
N CYS A 594 -37.93 -29.25 -3.20
CA CYS A 594 -38.56 -28.16 -3.95
C CYS A 594 -38.51 -28.33 -5.48
N ASN A 595 -38.92 -29.51 -5.95
CA ASN A 595 -38.96 -29.90 -7.37
C ASN A 595 -37.59 -29.84 -8.08
N THR A 596 -36.48 -29.86 -7.33
CA THR A 596 -35.08 -29.87 -7.81
C THR A 596 -34.29 -30.99 -7.14
N CYS A 597 -33.36 -31.63 -7.85
CA CYS A 597 -32.52 -32.69 -7.28
C CYS A 597 -31.34 -32.15 -6.47
N ASN A 598 -31.26 -32.52 -5.19
CA ASN A 598 -30.08 -32.37 -4.35
C ASN A 598 -29.23 -33.65 -4.45
N CYS A 599 -28.03 -33.56 -5.04
CA CYS A 599 -27.24 -34.71 -5.44
C CYS A 599 -26.26 -35.22 -4.37
N ASP A 600 -26.02 -36.53 -4.36
CA ASP A 600 -24.92 -37.17 -3.61
C ASP A 600 -23.57 -36.50 -4.01
N PRO A 601 -22.60 -36.36 -3.06
CA PRO A 601 -21.37 -35.60 -3.28
C PRO A 601 -20.61 -35.94 -4.58
N GLY A 602 -20.33 -34.91 -5.38
CA GLY A 602 -19.60 -34.99 -6.65
C GLY A 602 -20.50 -35.05 -7.90
N TYR A 603 -21.72 -35.59 -7.80
CA TYR A 603 -22.66 -35.64 -8.91
C TYR A 603 -23.30 -34.26 -9.16
N GLN A 604 -23.51 -33.91 -10.42
CA GLN A 604 -23.97 -32.59 -10.82
C GLN A 604 -25.48 -32.55 -11.12
N PRO A 605 -26.16 -31.42 -10.80
CA PRO A 605 -27.54 -31.17 -11.24
C PRO A 605 -27.64 -31.05 -12.78
N PRO A 606 -28.84 -31.15 -13.38
CA PRO A 606 -30.16 -31.19 -12.75
C PRO A 606 -30.64 -32.58 -12.29
N PHE A 607 -30.00 -33.68 -12.71
CA PHE A 607 -30.51 -35.05 -12.46
C PHE A 607 -29.50 -36.00 -11.78
N CYS A 608 -28.39 -35.49 -11.24
CA CYS A 608 -27.39 -36.28 -10.51
C CYS A 608 -26.74 -37.42 -11.32
N LYS A 609 -26.61 -37.21 -12.64
CA LYS A 609 -26.15 -38.24 -13.58
C LYS A 609 -24.63 -38.32 -13.73
N ASP A 610 -23.98 -37.17 -13.90
CA ASP A 610 -22.56 -37.09 -14.24
C ASP A 610 -21.74 -36.57 -13.03
N CYS A 611 -20.62 -37.23 -12.72
CA CYS A 611 -19.64 -36.78 -11.72
C CYS A 611 -18.26 -36.55 -12.38
N PRO A 612 -17.91 -35.31 -12.78
CA PRO A 612 -16.63 -35.02 -13.43
C PRO A 612 -15.41 -35.23 -12.53
N GLY A 613 -15.51 -34.88 -11.25
CA GLY A 613 -14.41 -34.94 -10.27
C GLY A 613 -14.23 -36.30 -9.57
N CYS A 614 -15.08 -37.29 -9.84
CA CYS A 614 -14.94 -38.62 -9.23
C CYS A 614 -13.70 -39.34 -9.77
N PRO A 615 -12.90 -40.01 -8.91
CA PRO A 615 -11.73 -40.77 -9.34
C PRO A 615 -12.13 -41.87 -10.32
N SER A 616 -11.20 -42.27 -11.19
CA SER A 616 -11.49 -43.30 -12.19
C SER A 616 -11.84 -44.64 -11.51
N PRO A 617 -12.99 -45.25 -11.83
CA PRO A 617 -13.37 -46.54 -11.27
C PRO A 617 -12.59 -47.72 -11.89
N CYS A 618 -11.78 -47.52 -12.94
CA CYS A 618 -11.00 -48.57 -13.61
C CYS A 618 -10.10 -49.39 -12.64
N PRO A 619 -9.15 -48.79 -11.89
CA PRO A 619 -8.25 -49.57 -11.02
C PRO A 619 -8.99 -50.23 -9.85
N LYS A 620 -10.14 -49.70 -9.42
CA LYS A 620 -10.97 -50.29 -8.34
C LYS A 620 -11.61 -51.60 -8.76
N TYR A 621 -11.98 -51.75 -10.04
CA TYR A 621 -12.79 -52.87 -10.53
C TYR A 621 -12.05 -53.83 -11.49
N ILE A 622 -10.77 -53.61 -11.79
CA ILE A 622 -10.00 -54.49 -12.69
C ILE A 622 -10.10 -55.98 -12.32
N SER A 623 -9.97 -56.36 -11.04
CA SER A 623 -10.11 -57.76 -10.62
C SER A 623 -11.51 -58.33 -10.82
N CYS A 624 -12.55 -57.49 -10.84
CA CYS A 624 -13.91 -57.90 -11.20
C CYS A 624 -14.09 -58.04 -12.72
N VAL A 625 -13.43 -57.20 -13.52
CA VAL A 625 -13.42 -57.31 -14.99
C VAL A 625 -12.64 -58.55 -15.43
N GLU A 626 -11.45 -58.79 -14.88
CA GLU A 626 -10.65 -60.00 -15.07
C GLU A 626 -11.46 -61.27 -14.76
N CYS A 627 -12.20 -61.25 -13.64
CA CYS A 627 -13.04 -62.36 -13.21
C CYS A 627 -14.26 -62.58 -14.11
N LYS A 628 -15.02 -61.53 -14.45
CA LYS A 628 -16.25 -61.64 -15.24
C LYS A 628 -16.03 -61.89 -16.73
N ALA A 629 -14.94 -61.38 -17.31
CA ALA A 629 -14.66 -61.49 -18.75
C ALA A 629 -13.68 -62.62 -19.10
N PHE A 630 -12.69 -62.91 -18.25
CA PHE A 630 -11.66 -63.93 -18.52
C PHE A 630 -11.70 -65.12 -17.57
N GLY A 631 -12.60 -65.13 -16.58
CA GLY A 631 -12.71 -66.22 -15.60
C GLY A 631 -11.46 -66.38 -14.71
N GLY A 632 -10.65 -65.33 -14.55
CA GLY A 632 -9.37 -65.36 -13.85
C GLY A 632 -9.29 -64.43 -12.64
N GLY A 633 -8.06 -64.18 -12.18
CA GLY A 633 -7.80 -63.22 -11.10
C GLY A 633 -8.21 -63.69 -9.69
N PRO A 634 -8.05 -62.81 -8.68
CA PRO A 634 -8.25 -63.17 -7.27
C PRO A 634 -9.70 -63.49 -6.90
N PHE A 635 -10.67 -63.08 -7.72
CA PHE A 635 -12.10 -63.29 -7.45
C PHE A 635 -12.72 -64.48 -8.18
N GLN A 636 -11.94 -65.24 -8.95
CA GLN A 636 -12.39 -66.37 -9.79
C GLN A 636 -13.45 -67.27 -9.13
N LYS A 637 -13.28 -67.62 -7.84
CA LYS A 637 -14.20 -68.51 -7.10
C LYS A 637 -15.52 -67.86 -6.65
N ASN A 638 -15.50 -66.56 -6.30
CA ASN A 638 -16.65 -65.85 -5.69
C ASN A 638 -17.16 -64.69 -6.57
N CYS A 639 -16.90 -64.75 -7.87
CA CYS A 639 -17.14 -63.69 -8.86
C CYS A 639 -18.53 -63.04 -8.77
N THR A 640 -19.57 -63.87 -8.63
CA THR A 640 -20.96 -63.40 -8.65
C THR A 640 -21.38 -62.68 -7.38
N GLN A 641 -20.69 -62.89 -6.25
CA GLN A 641 -20.95 -62.20 -5.00
C GLN A 641 -20.15 -60.88 -4.89
N GLN A 642 -18.87 -60.90 -5.24
CA GLN A 642 -18.00 -59.72 -5.12
C GLN A 642 -18.24 -58.68 -6.24
N CYS A 643 -18.72 -59.12 -7.40
CA CYS A 643 -18.84 -58.27 -8.59
C CYS A 643 -20.29 -58.10 -9.07
N GLN A 644 -21.25 -57.99 -8.13
CA GLN A 644 -22.68 -57.79 -8.43
C GLN A 644 -22.97 -56.48 -9.17
N ASN A 645 -22.14 -55.45 -8.94
CA ASN A 645 -22.34 -54.12 -9.49
C ASN A 645 -21.71 -53.92 -10.89
N ILE A 646 -21.03 -54.94 -11.42
CA ILE A 646 -20.38 -54.94 -12.73
C ILE A 646 -21.14 -55.86 -13.68
N ILE A 647 -21.70 -55.29 -14.74
CA ILE A 647 -22.46 -56.00 -15.78
C ILE A 647 -21.67 -55.95 -17.09
N VAL A 648 -21.17 -57.10 -17.56
CA VAL A 648 -20.49 -57.16 -18.87
C VAL A 648 -21.52 -57.13 -19.99
N LYS A 649 -21.26 -56.36 -21.05
CA LYS A 649 -22.09 -56.22 -22.25
C LYS A 649 -21.22 -56.17 -23.50
N ASP A 650 -21.69 -56.73 -24.60
CA ASP A 650 -20.95 -56.80 -25.87
C ASP A 650 -20.96 -55.47 -26.64
N VAL A 651 -21.94 -54.59 -26.38
CA VAL A 651 -22.11 -53.30 -27.08
C VAL A 651 -21.61 -52.15 -26.21
N VAL A 652 -20.65 -51.39 -26.76
CA VAL A 652 -20.09 -50.18 -26.14
C VAL A 652 -21.17 -49.10 -25.99
N ALA A 653 -21.38 -48.60 -24.77
CA ALA A 653 -22.33 -47.52 -24.51
C ALA A 653 -21.79 -46.15 -25.00
N PRO A 654 -22.64 -45.25 -25.54
CA PRO A 654 -22.21 -44.01 -26.19
C PRO A 654 -21.57 -42.95 -25.26
N LYS A 655 -21.72 -43.08 -23.95
CA LYS A 655 -20.97 -42.32 -22.93
C LYS A 655 -20.19 -43.29 -22.03
N SER A 656 -19.10 -43.85 -22.55
CA SER A 656 -18.22 -44.78 -21.83
C SER A 656 -16.82 -44.19 -21.64
N LYS A 657 -16.19 -44.46 -20.49
CA LYS A 657 -14.78 -44.15 -20.21
C LYS A 657 -13.92 -45.32 -20.66
N GLN A 658 -12.79 -45.05 -21.32
CA GLN A 658 -11.78 -46.06 -21.64
C GLN A 658 -10.89 -46.32 -20.42
N CYS A 659 -10.55 -47.59 -20.21
CA CYS A 659 -9.72 -48.12 -19.13
C CYS A 659 -8.63 -49.01 -19.73
N LYS A 660 -7.40 -48.92 -19.24
CA LYS A 660 -6.33 -49.90 -19.52
C LYS A 660 -5.53 -50.15 -18.24
N GLU A 661 -5.64 -51.35 -17.70
CA GLU A 661 -5.13 -51.71 -16.36
C GLU A 661 -4.39 -53.05 -16.42
N LYS A 662 -3.53 -53.33 -15.45
CA LYS A 662 -2.84 -54.62 -15.35
C LYS A 662 -3.66 -55.67 -14.61
N ASP A 663 -3.60 -56.90 -15.09
CA ASP A 663 -4.20 -58.06 -14.46
C ASP A 663 -3.28 -58.73 -13.41
N SER A 664 -3.75 -59.83 -12.82
CA SER A 664 -3.00 -60.60 -11.82
C SER A 664 -1.68 -61.20 -12.33
N GLN A 665 -1.44 -61.22 -13.64
CA GLN A 665 -0.27 -61.76 -14.31
C GLN A 665 0.64 -60.67 -14.91
N ASN A 666 0.41 -59.39 -14.57
CA ASN A 666 1.08 -58.21 -15.12
C ASN A 666 0.84 -57.94 -16.62
N CYS A 667 -0.15 -58.58 -17.24
CA CYS A 667 -0.58 -58.27 -18.60
C CYS A 667 -1.60 -57.12 -18.59
N TRP A 668 -1.58 -56.27 -19.61
CA TRP A 668 -2.56 -55.20 -19.75
C TRP A 668 -3.88 -55.70 -20.35
N ILE A 669 -5.00 -55.29 -19.74
CA ILE A 669 -6.37 -55.48 -20.23
C ILE A 669 -6.95 -54.11 -20.59
N SER A 670 -7.48 -53.97 -21.80
CA SER A 670 -8.19 -52.78 -22.27
C SER A 670 -9.70 -53.01 -22.22
N TYR A 671 -10.47 -52.04 -21.72
CA TYR A 671 -11.93 -52.12 -21.64
C TYR A 671 -12.58 -50.73 -21.57
N THR A 672 -13.90 -50.69 -21.76
CA THR A 672 -14.72 -49.47 -21.61
C THR A 672 -15.75 -49.67 -20.51
N MET A 673 -16.07 -48.60 -19.78
CA MET A 673 -17.01 -48.65 -18.67
C MET A 673 -17.94 -47.43 -18.65
N SER A 674 -19.24 -47.68 -18.46
CA SER A 674 -20.30 -46.68 -18.37
C SER A 674 -21.12 -46.88 -17.09
N GLN A 675 -21.54 -45.80 -16.44
CA GLN A 675 -22.26 -45.88 -15.17
C GLN A 675 -23.78 -45.92 -15.40
N MET A 676 -24.47 -46.79 -14.68
CA MET A 676 -25.93 -46.96 -14.70
C MET A 676 -26.57 -46.34 -13.45
N ASP A 677 -27.85 -45.96 -13.51
CA ASP A 677 -28.61 -45.40 -12.38
C ASP A 677 -28.45 -46.23 -11.08
N GLY A 678 -28.37 -45.51 -9.95
CA GLY A 678 -27.98 -46.07 -8.66
C GLY A 678 -26.46 -46.08 -8.40
N ARG A 679 -26.11 -46.20 -7.11
CA ARG A 679 -24.73 -46.07 -6.61
C ARG A 679 -23.82 -47.22 -7.10
N ASP A 680 -22.60 -46.88 -7.49
CA ASP A 680 -21.51 -47.80 -7.89
C ASP A 680 -21.84 -48.91 -8.92
N ARG A 681 -22.91 -48.77 -9.71
CA ARG A 681 -23.30 -49.71 -10.78
C ARG A 681 -22.73 -49.32 -12.14
N TYR A 682 -22.09 -50.28 -12.82
CA TYR A 682 -21.43 -50.05 -14.11
C TYR A 682 -21.70 -51.17 -15.13
N ALA A 683 -21.86 -50.77 -16.39
CA ALA A 683 -21.82 -51.64 -17.55
C ALA A 683 -20.43 -51.57 -18.22
N VAL A 684 -19.85 -52.73 -18.54
CA VAL A 684 -18.46 -52.88 -19.03
C VAL A 684 -18.42 -53.65 -20.35
N THR A 685 -17.58 -53.22 -21.29
CA THR A 685 -17.27 -53.94 -22.54
C THR A 685 -15.76 -54.09 -22.66
N VAL A 686 -15.27 -55.31 -22.86
CA VAL A 686 -13.84 -55.69 -22.70
C VAL A 686 -13.23 -56.11 -24.03
N ASP A 687 -11.98 -55.71 -24.30
CA ASP A 687 -11.19 -56.26 -25.42
C ASP A 687 -10.70 -57.67 -25.05
N PRO A 688 -10.97 -58.71 -25.86
CA PRO A 688 -10.53 -60.08 -25.56
C PRO A 688 -9.01 -60.29 -25.63
N LYS A 689 -8.22 -59.34 -26.16
CA LYS A 689 -6.76 -59.50 -26.31
C LYS A 689 -5.98 -58.84 -25.16
N LYS A 690 -5.07 -59.60 -24.55
CA LYS A 690 -4.13 -59.11 -23.52
C LYS A 690 -2.76 -58.77 -24.11
N GLU A 691 -2.06 -57.78 -23.53
CA GLU A 691 -0.68 -57.41 -23.87
C GLU A 691 0.27 -57.74 -22.70
N CYS A 692 1.23 -58.65 -22.89
CA CYS A 692 2.20 -59.08 -21.87
C CYS A 692 3.65 -58.77 -22.30
N PRO A 693 4.58 -58.46 -21.38
CA PRO A 693 5.96 -58.13 -21.72
C PRO A 693 6.83 -59.34 -22.11
N GLU A 694 7.76 -59.15 -23.05
CA GLU A 694 8.73 -60.16 -23.49
C GLU A 694 10.04 -60.12 -22.68
N PRO A 695 10.76 -61.26 -22.50
CA PRO A 695 11.99 -61.33 -21.71
C PRO A 695 13.22 -60.73 -22.44
N PRO A 696 14.21 -60.18 -21.70
CA PRO A 696 15.34 -59.43 -22.27
C PRO A 696 16.42 -60.32 -22.93
N ASN A 697 17.04 -59.80 -24.00
CA ASN A 697 18.05 -60.52 -24.78
C ASN A 697 19.47 -60.42 -24.17
N VAL A 698 19.91 -61.52 -23.54
CA VAL A 698 21.18 -61.63 -22.81
C VAL A 698 22.43 -61.45 -23.70
N ALA A 699 22.36 -61.78 -24.99
CA ALA A 699 23.54 -61.81 -25.87
C ALA A 699 24.18 -60.43 -26.06
N ALA A 700 23.37 -59.36 -26.16
CA ALA A 700 23.86 -58.00 -26.35
C ALA A 700 24.65 -57.47 -25.13
N ILE A 701 24.22 -57.85 -23.93
CA ILE A 701 24.83 -57.44 -22.66
C ILE A 701 26.25 -58.02 -22.53
N VAL A 702 26.43 -59.30 -22.85
CA VAL A 702 27.73 -59.97 -22.80
C VAL A 702 28.71 -59.36 -23.81
N GLY A 703 28.28 -59.15 -25.06
CA GLY A 703 29.13 -58.58 -26.11
C GLY A 703 29.72 -57.21 -25.76
N GLY A 704 28.92 -56.31 -25.19
CA GLY A 704 29.37 -54.97 -24.80
C GLY A 704 30.46 -54.98 -23.71
N THR A 705 30.38 -55.90 -22.75
CA THR A 705 31.36 -55.96 -21.65
C THR A 705 32.76 -56.38 -22.09
N ILE A 706 32.88 -57.32 -23.04
CA ILE A 706 34.17 -57.81 -23.53
C ILE A 706 34.92 -56.71 -24.29
N ALA A 707 34.22 -55.94 -25.13
CA ALA A 707 34.81 -54.85 -25.90
C ALA A 707 35.41 -53.74 -25.01
N GLY A 708 34.73 -53.39 -23.90
CA GLY A 708 35.22 -52.38 -22.96
C GLY A 708 36.54 -52.75 -22.28
N VAL A 709 36.72 -54.02 -21.89
CA VAL A 709 37.95 -54.48 -21.23
C VAL A 709 39.16 -54.41 -22.18
N ALA A 710 38.99 -54.78 -23.45
CA ALA A 710 40.07 -54.72 -24.44
C ALA A 710 40.58 -53.28 -24.67
N LEU A 711 39.67 -52.31 -24.69
CA LEU A 711 39.97 -50.88 -24.90
C LEU A 711 40.82 -50.29 -23.76
N ILE A 712 40.53 -50.66 -22.51
CA ILE A 712 41.28 -50.23 -21.32
C ILE A 712 42.72 -50.79 -21.35
N GLY A 713 42.90 -52.06 -21.74
CA GLY A 713 44.22 -52.67 -21.85
C GLY A 713 45.13 -51.99 -22.89
N LEU A 714 44.55 -51.53 -24.00
CA LEU A 714 45.27 -50.85 -25.07
C LEU A 714 45.76 -49.45 -24.63
N LEU A 715 44.94 -48.71 -23.87
CA LEU A 715 45.33 -47.43 -23.27
C LEU A 715 46.52 -47.57 -22.31
N LEU A 716 46.54 -48.59 -21.46
CA LEU A 716 47.63 -48.82 -20.51
C LEU A 716 48.96 -49.11 -21.21
N LEU A 717 48.95 -49.86 -22.31
CA LEU A 717 50.16 -50.14 -23.11
C LEU A 717 50.75 -48.89 -23.77
N LEU A 718 49.89 -48.00 -24.29
CA LEU A 718 50.34 -46.71 -24.85
C LEU A 718 50.98 -45.82 -23.77
N LEU A 719 50.39 -45.79 -22.59
CA LEU A 719 50.87 -44.97 -21.47
C LEU A 719 52.21 -45.48 -20.90
N TRP A 720 52.40 -46.82 -20.85
CA TRP A 720 53.69 -47.42 -20.51
C TRP A 720 54.78 -47.07 -21.54
N ARG A 721 54.49 -47.20 -22.84
CA ARG A 721 55.45 -46.91 -23.92
C ARG A 721 55.94 -45.44 -23.90
N LEU A 722 55.04 -44.50 -23.60
CA LEU A 722 55.39 -43.08 -23.43
C LEU A 722 56.35 -42.85 -22.26
N LEU A 723 56.14 -43.54 -21.14
CA LEU A 723 56.99 -43.43 -19.94
C LEU A 723 58.39 -44.01 -20.18
N THR A 724 58.51 -45.15 -20.86
CA THR A 724 59.83 -45.73 -21.19
C THR A 724 60.64 -44.83 -22.11
N GLU A 725 60.03 -44.21 -23.13
CA GLU A 725 60.78 -43.36 -24.08
C GLU A 725 61.29 -42.05 -23.45
N LEU A 726 60.57 -41.53 -22.44
CA LEU A 726 61.07 -40.41 -21.62
C LEU A 726 62.24 -40.81 -20.69
N PHE A 727 62.27 -42.06 -20.24
CA PHE A 727 63.35 -42.57 -19.38
C PHE A 727 64.62 -42.85 -20.20
N ASP A 728 64.48 -43.52 -21.35
CA ASP A 728 65.60 -43.80 -22.26
C ASP A 728 66.27 -42.53 -22.79
N ARG A 729 65.50 -41.47 -23.10
CA ARG A 729 66.08 -40.16 -23.46
C ARG A 729 66.92 -39.54 -22.35
N ARG A 730 66.55 -39.73 -21.07
CA ARG A 730 67.33 -39.26 -19.93
C ARG A 730 68.62 -40.06 -19.73
N GLU A 731 68.56 -41.38 -19.87
CA GLU A 731 69.73 -42.26 -19.81
C GLU A 731 70.70 -41.99 -20.97
N TYR A 732 70.20 -41.79 -22.19
CA TYR A 732 71.04 -41.47 -23.36
C TYR A 732 71.88 -40.19 -23.16
N HIS A 733 71.29 -39.12 -22.62
CA HIS A 733 72.02 -37.89 -22.29
C HIS A 733 73.04 -38.06 -21.14
N ARG A 734 72.86 -39.06 -20.26
CA ARG A 734 73.83 -39.43 -19.23
C ARG A 734 75.00 -40.21 -19.83
N PHE A 735 74.71 -41.17 -20.72
CA PHE A 735 75.71 -41.99 -21.41
C PHE A 735 76.67 -41.17 -22.31
N GLU A 736 76.17 -40.18 -23.06
CA GLU A 736 77.04 -39.29 -23.85
C GLU A 736 78.05 -38.52 -22.99
N LYS A 737 77.64 -38.05 -21.79
CA LYS A 737 78.56 -37.37 -20.85
C LYS A 737 79.67 -38.29 -20.37
N GLU A 738 79.39 -39.57 -20.14
CA GLU A 738 80.38 -40.55 -19.66
C GLU A 738 81.31 -41.02 -20.78
N LYS A 739 80.80 -41.17 -22.01
CA LYS A 739 81.58 -41.53 -23.20
C LYS A 739 82.72 -40.54 -23.51
N SER A 740 82.58 -39.27 -23.11
CA SER A 740 83.62 -38.24 -23.28
C SER A 740 84.89 -38.42 -22.42
N LYS A 741 84.92 -39.38 -21.47
CA LYS A 741 85.95 -39.46 -20.41
C LYS A 741 86.78 -40.75 -20.34
N ALA A 742 86.59 -41.73 -21.23
CA ALA A 742 87.26 -43.04 -21.13
C ALA A 742 88.22 -43.34 -22.31
N LYS A 743 89.33 -44.02 -22.03
CA LYS A 743 90.36 -44.42 -23.02
C LYS A 743 91.02 -45.75 -22.63
N TRP A 744 91.34 -46.57 -23.64
CA TRP A 744 92.31 -47.69 -23.70
C TRP A 744 91.87 -49.18 -23.65
N ASN A 745 92.46 -49.90 -24.62
CA ASN A 745 93.03 -51.27 -24.65
C ASN A 745 92.16 -52.55 -24.71
N ASP A 746 92.75 -53.53 -25.39
CA ASP A 746 92.12 -54.68 -26.05
C ASP A 746 93.10 -55.88 -26.07
N VAL A 747 92.69 -57.06 -25.54
CA VAL A 747 93.36 -58.36 -25.75
C VAL A 747 92.33 -59.52 -25.66
N ARG A 748 92.43 -60.47 -26.60
CA ARG A 748 91.60 -61.68 -26.75
C ARG A 748 92.02 -62.87 -25.85
N MET A 749 91.11 -63.83 -25.62
CA MET A 749 91.45 -65.26 -25.73
C MET A 749 90.27 -66.17 -26.16
N LEU A 750 90.60 -67.37 -26.65
CA LEU A 750 89.82 -68.33 -27.45
C LEU A 750 90.16 -69.77 -26.96
N CYS A 751 89.37 -70.84 -27.09
CA CYS A 751 87.98 -71.06 -27.56
C CYS A 751 87.49 -72.48 -27.16
N PHE A 752 86.38 -72.92 -27.78
CA PHE A 752 85.96 -74.29 -28.16
C PHE A 752 84.88 -75.00 -27.29
N MET A 753 83.93 -75.80 -27.84
CA MET A 753 83.26 -75.87 -29.17
C MET A 753 82.14 -76.94 -29.09
N GLY A 754 80.98 -76.73 -29.72
CA GLY A 754 79.88 -77.72 -29.75
C GLY A 754 78.73 -77.32 -30.69
N HIS A 755 78.54 -78.08 -31.77
CA HIS A 755 77.59 -77.87 -32.89
C HIS A 755 76.19 -78.51 -32.63
N LEU A 756 75.09 -78.33 -33.40
CA LEU A 756 74.75 -77.60 -34.66
C LEU A 756 73.21 -77.28 -34.73
N VAL A 757 72.84 -76.18 -35.43
CA VAL A 757 71.49 -75.57 -35.70
C VAL A 757 70.46 -76.58 -36.32
N VAL A 758 69.10 -76.54 -36.24
CA VAL A 758 68.00 -75.55 -36.54
C VAL A 758 66.65 -76.06 -35.91
N GLY A 759 65.54 -75.33 -35.60
CA GLY A 759 65.17 -73.89 -35.61
C GLY A 759 63.63 -73.62 -35.43
N GLU A 760 63.21 -72.34 -35.53
CA GLU A 760 61.85 -71.70 -35.58
C GLU A 760 60.66 -72.00 -34.59
N LYS A 761 60.32 -70.92 -33.83
CA LYS A 761 58.99 -70.33 -33.49
C LYS A 761 57.96 -70.97 -32.50
N ALA A 762 57.93 -70.34 -31.31
CA ALA A 762 56.82 -69.54 -30.74
C ALA A 762 55.50 -70.18 -30.22
N SER A 763 55.20 -69.98 -28.92
CA SER A 763 54.07 -69.13 -28.42
C SER A 763 53.83 -69.25 -26.89
N LEU A 764 53.17 -68.25 -26.29
CA LEU A 764 52.83 -68.10 -24.85
C LEU A 764 51.40 -68.59 -24.49
N PHE A 765 51.05 -68.43 -23.19
CA PHE A 765 49.71 -68.50 -22.53
C PHE A 765 49.29 -69.91 -22.00
N PHE A 766 48.53 -70.08 -20.90
CA PHE A 766 47.69 -69.17 -20.08
C PHE A 766 47.43 -69.75 -18.64
N LYS A 767 47.31 -68.90 -17.56
CA LYS A 767 46.55 -69.11 -16.27
C LYS A 767 46.98 -70.28 -15.32
N GLU A 768 46.66 -70.42 -14.01
CA GLU A 768 45.98 -69.72 -12.85
C GLU A 768 46.88 -69.94 -11.57
N GLY A 769 46.65 -69.51 -10.32
CA GLY A 769 45.65 -68.62 -9.67
C GLY A 769 45.23 -69.09 -8.22
N ARG A 770 44.86 -68.14 -7.33
CA ARG A 770 44.11 -68.32 -6.01
C ARG A 770 44.80 -69.06 -4.83
N PRO A 771 44.23 -69.17 -3.58
CA PRO A 771 43.26 -68.36 -2.76
C PRO A 771 43.66 -68.30 -1.23
N PRO A 772 42.78 -68.36 -0.15
CA PRO A 772 41.54 -67.63 0.29
C PRO A 772 41.52 -67.12 1.79
N ARG A 773 40.35 -66.60 2.23
CA ARG A 773 39.70 -66.57 3.60
C ARG A 773 39.66 -65.19 4.31
N ASN A 774 38.62 -64.79 5.07
CA ASN A 774 37.33 -65.40 5.51
C ASN A 774 36.27 -64.26 5.72
N SER A 775 34.96 -64.42 5.44
CA SER A 775 33.87 -64.88 6.36
C SER A 775 33.62 -63.96 7.59
N ARG A 776 32.40 -63.58 8.05
CA ARG A 776 31.00 -64.05 7.85
C ARG A 776 29.97 -63.01 8.42
N TYR A 777 28.76 -62.96 7.84
CA TYR A 777 27.41 -62.88 8.45
C TYR A 777 27.11 -61.93 9.64
N CYS A 778 26.01 -61.17 9.56
CA CYS A 778 24.81 -61.45 10.39
C CYS A 778 23.51 -60.85 9.82
N THR A 779 22.38 -61.32 10.35
CA THR A 779 21.00 -61.05 9.90
C THR A 779 20.21 -60.29 10.99
N MET A 780 18.96 -59.93 10.67
CA MET A 780 17.90 -59.31 11.50
C MET A 780 17.86 -57.77 11.47
N TYR A 781 16.75 -57.06 11.15
CA TYR A 781 15.28 -57.15 11.38
C TYR A 781 14.76 -56.63 12.73
N PHE A 782 13.56 -56.04 12.67
CA PHE A 782 12.68 -55.46 13.70
C PHE A 782 12.92 -53.99 14.15
N ARG A 783 11.91 -53.15 14.50
CA ARG A 783 10.53 -52.88 14.00
C ARG A 783 9.69 -52.17 15.09
N GLU A 784 8.90 -51.15 14.70
CA GLU A 784 7.79 -50.53 15.47
C GLU A 784 8.17 -49.76 16.77
N ARG A 785 7.36 -48.82 17.31
CA ARG A 785 5.92 -48.52 17.09
C ARG A 785 5.54 -47.05 17.38
N ASN A 786 4.49 -46.58 16.68
CA ASN A 786 3.43 -45.57 16.97
C ASN A 786 3.37 -44.93 18.40
N TRP A 787 2.80 -43.72 18.60
CA TRP A 787 1.37 -43.38 18.41
C TRP A 787 1.06 -41.86 18.39
N ARG A 788 0.14 -41.44 17.50
CA ARG A 788 -1.05 -40.54 17.66
C ARG A 788 -0.96 -39.21 18.47
N ASN A 789 -1.73 -38.14 18.19
CA ASN A 789 -2.63 -37.71 17.09
C ASN A 789 -2.98 -36.18 17.33
N PRO A 790 -4.04 -35.53 16.80
CA PRO A 790 -3.82 -34.46 15.81
C PRO A 790 -4.49 -33.10 16.11
N LEU A 791 -4.12 -32.07 15.34
CA LEU A 791 -5.04 -31.21 14.58
C LEU A 791 -4.27 -30.46 13.48
#